data_AF-A0A168FJ27-F1
#
_entry.id   AF-A0A168FJ27-F1
#
_cell.length_a   1.000
_cell.length_b   1.000
_cell.length_c   1.000
_cell.angle_alpha   90.00
_cell.angle_beta   90.00
_cell.angle_gamma   90.00
#
_symmetry.space_group_name_H-M   'P 1'
#
loop_
_entity.id
_entity.type
_entity.pdbx_description
1 polymer ?
#
loop_
_entity_poly.entity_id
_entity_poly.type
_entity_poly.pdbx_seq_one_letter_code
_entity_poly.pdbx_strand_id
1 'polypeptide(L)'
;MRTAIHRLTRRWAPRRVARALGGGEDPPRPSDWCVTGLDARRRAVRLDVRLPASRDFGEGRLVLVDRSAADELVVRMTIADDVASAELSAAALTLLGAEVLDLWVEVMPEEGGPVRRRVAVDREGWDTELAAVSTAEARWYRTVNGRLSVAVAGAGVGVDGGPSVARLADAPGAVELALRLGDVVGDELSLTFRGRTSGLAVEIPVPESLDVEVAHPEVFPLGRQLGDLFLSTPAPGGAVLRRRLRVDTDLDPARASHGLWRWSADAAGRLSVRRATPAETIADSGIFDEEFYRRQVPGLPATVDAVEHYVARGAADGLDPSPMFDTRYYRRAYPDARRVNPLAHYCDFGWRELRNPSPQFDTWWYWSKHLDPAVEDVNPLAHHAASGGAAGLSTRPSRTPSRELGPGYRLPTDRPVRRVCLFAAYDVDGIVDDYVVDYVRELSRFADVYYLADSVMAASELAKLEGVTKGAWAQRHGEYDFGSYRRLAERVGWDVLETYDELLLVNDSCYLLRPLDEVFARMDARACDWWGLQATKGLARTRTAAERLFRAPIPMDSVRYSMIDRFEDDDTYDFHVASYFLAYRTPVLRDPEFRRYLGSVTAQRSKIAIIQKYEIGLTRWLVHHGHAFDTFVTSLYPFHPIFSRWHFTLLDEGFPLLKRFFLTENHYYVPRLKDWTDRVLAVAPDAPVATFERNLRRITDPQKLRASLWIGTEEGVEDPPVPEQRLTPSEFVVADRLSPKHADWWAFPVCAFTENFSGNERAVFEQVKDDPAIRKIVLTRGKEIVVDGVNVDVVPLESPEGQHLLMRSGVILVKHSVARNAVHPVSAELHNIIQVWHGVPFKRIAYASEDFKHMLDAVAAEQSQYRAVIASSRIDSFAMAASFFPLTHGQVWTTGLPRNDFVLQDEQELAPDLSAELHRLRALLAGRRLVLFMPTFRNAQAEAYYRFEPSELEWLGRWLEENNCVLGLREHMADSARVYGTQLAGLPVLDLSDAHFVHPELLYRAADLLITDYSSAFIDYMLTGKPAVSFAFDLESYEIERGGYYDLDQVFPGPIARDFGELREALEDVFDREADPTYALKRKLLHDHVDADSSARVVERIRDLGQQSGLGTWSGERVA
;
A
#
# COMPACT_ATOMS: atom_id res chain seq x y z
N MET A 1 -36.96 15.63 -39.58
CA MET A 1 -36.67 17.06 -39.29
C MET A 1 -37.23 17.96 -40.40
N ARG A 2 -38.56 18.08 -40.54
CA ARG A 2 -39.23 19.03 -41.47
C ARG A 2 -40.53 19.63 -40.90
N THR A 3 -40.72 19.50 -39.58
CA THR A 3 -41.93 19.96 -38.85
C THR A 3 -41.48 20.59 -37.53
N ALA A 4 -41.24 21.89 -37.53
CA ALA A 4 -40.95 22.70 -36.33
C ALA A 4 -41.53 24.12 -36.44
N ILE A 5 -42.52 24.30 -37.31
CA ILE A 5 -43.44 25.46 -37.25
C ILE A 5 -44.50 25.14 -36.19
N HIS A 6 -44.99 26.18 -35.51
CA HIS A 6 -46.17 26.14 -34.63
C HIS A 6 -45.96 25.60 -33.20
N ARG A 7 -45.29 26.39 -32.33
CA ARG A 7 -45.80 26.80 -30.99
C ARG A 7 -44.83 27.74 -30.25
N LEU A 8 -45.14 29.04 -30.26
CA LEU A 8 -45.32 29.88 -29.05
C LEU A 8 -45.62 31.33 -29.47
N THR A 9 -46.89 31.73 -29.33
CA THR A 9 -47.37 33.05 -29.71
C THR A 9 -47.54 33.95 -28.49
N ARG A 10 -47.04 35.20 -28.59
CA ARG A 10 -47.36 36.33 -27.70
C ARG A 10 -46.77 36.18 -26.27
N ARG A 11 -46.68 37.21 -25.44
CA ARG A 11 -47.47 38.46 -25.35
C ARG A 11 -46.66 39.59 -24.68
N TRP A 12 -47.21 40.81 -24.68
CA TRP A 12 -46.71 42.04 -24.02
C TRP A 12 -45.56 42.80 -24.70
N ALA A 13 -45.92 43.62 -25.68
CA ALA A 13 -45.42 45.00 -25.72
C ALA A 13 -46.34 45.90 -24.85
N PRO A 14 -45.90 47.12 -24.51
CA PRO A 14 -46.70 48.26 -24.99
C PRO A 14 -45.86 49.44 -25.50
N ARG A 15 -46.27 50.03 -26.63
CA ARG A 15 -45.91 51.40 -27.04
C ARG A 15 -47.04 52.37 -26.63
N ARG A 16 -46.70 53.66 -26.47
CA ARG A 16 -47.57 54.84 -26.18
C ARG A 16 -47.92 55.12 -24.71
N VAL A 17 -47.02 55.82 -24.00
CA VAL A 17 -47.39 56.85 -23.00
C VAL A 17 -46.44 58.04 -23.16
N ALA A 18 -46.79 59.00 -24.02
CA ALA A 18 -46.02 60.24 -24.23
C ALA A 18 -46.83 61.39 -24.87
N ARG A 19 -48.17 61.41 -24.70
CA ARG A 19 -49.04 62.58 -25.01
C ARG A 19 -50.46 62.42 -24.44
N ALA A 20 -50.52 62.32 -23.11
CA ALA A 20 -51.70 62.64 -22.32
C ALA A 20 -51.24 63.58 -21.20
N LEU A 21 -52.00 64.62 -20.91
CA LEU A 21 -51.70 65.61 -19.88
C LEU A 21 -52.12 65.08 -18.50
N GLY A 22 -51.51 65.50 -17.39
CA GLY A 22 -50.38 66.41 -17.23
C GLY A 22 -50.40 67.13 -15.87
N GLY A 23 -49.23 67.46 -15.33
CA GLY A 23 -49.08 68.03 -13.99
C GLY A 23 -49.02 66.96 -12.88
N GLY A 24 -48.23 67.22 -11.83
CA GLY A 24 -47.87 66.24 -10.81
C GLY A 24 -46.49 65.60 -11.08
N GLU A 25 -45.69 65.43 -10.04
CA GLU A 25 -44.29 64.98 -10.09
C GLU A 25 -44.18 63.48 -9.76
N ASP A 26 -43.37 62.72 -10.50
CA ASP A 26 -42.42 61.73 -9.94
C ASP A 26 -41.47 61.12 -11.02
N PRO A 27 -40.18 60.84 -10.70
CA PRO A 27 -39.21 60.13 -11.56
C PRO A 27 -38.89 58.70 -11.02
N PRO A 28 -37.78 58.01 -11.38
CA PRO A 28 -37.12 57.79 -12.68
C PRO A 28 -36.93 56.28 -13.04
N ARG A 29 -36.87 55.94 -14.34
CA ARG A 29 -36.18 54.77 -14.96
C ARG A 29 -35.85 55.12 -16.43
N PRO A 30 -34.82 54.56 -17.11
CA PRO A 30 -34.09 53.31 -16.80
C PRO A 30 -32.55 53.39 -16.74
N SER A 31 -31.95 52.47 -15.97
CA SER A 31 -30.53 52.03 -15.97
C SER A 31 -29.45 53.06 -16.27
N ASP A 32 -28.68 53.43 -15.23
CA ASP A 32 -27.79 54.60 -15.13
C ASP A 32 -26.49 54.54 -15.97
N TRP A 33 -26.42 53.66 -16.96
CA TRP A 33 -25.27 53.42 -17.84
C TRP A 33 -25.78 53.25 -19.28
N CYS A 34 -25.74 54.32 -20.08
CA CYS A 34 -26.25 54.32 -21.45
C CYS A 34 -25.35 55.10 -22.41
N VAL A 35 -25.35 54.69 -23.69
CA VAL A 35 -24.68 55.42 -24.77
C VAL A 35 -25.48 56.69 -25.08
N THR A 36 -24.82 57.84 -25.05
CA THR A 36 -25.43 59.16 -25.29
C THR A 36 -25.03 59.78 -26.62
N GLY A 37 -24.00 59.24 -27.30
CA GLY A 37 -23.56 59.71 -28.62
C GLY A 37 -22.75 58.67 -29.39
N LEU A 38 -22.89 58.71 -30.72
CA LEU A 38 -22.12 57.95 -31.70
C LEU A 38 -21.87 58.84 -32.92
N ASP A 39 -20.65 58.84 -33.46
CA ASP A 39 -20.31 59.51 -34.73
C ASP A 39 -19.22 58.73 -35.48
N ALA A 40 -19.58 58.06 -36.59
CA ALA A 40 -18.65 57.38 -37.48
C ALA A 40 -18.27 58.21 -38.74
N ARG A 41 -18.46 59.54 -38.76
CA ARG A 41 -18.05 60.41 -39.90
C ARG A 41 -16.54 60.66 -39.98
N ARG A 42 -15.74 59.90 -39.21
CA ARG A 42 -14.28 59.91 -39.18
C ARG A 42 -13.77 58.48 -39.44
N ARG A 43 -12.46 58.28 -39.63
CA ARG A 43 -11.83 56.94 -39.69
C ARG A 43 -11.69 56.27 -38.31
N ALA A 44 -12.57 56.64 -37.39
CA ALA A 44 -12.68 56.18 -36.02
C ALA A 44 -14.13 56.42 -35.55
N VAL A 45 -14.61 55.61 -34.63
CA VAL A 45 -15.94 55.72 -34.02
C VAL A 45 -15.79 56.35 -32.63
N ARG A 46 -16.41 57.50 -32.39
CA ARG A 46 -16.51 58.04 -31.03
C ARG A 46 -17.70 57.42 -30.30
N LEU A 47 -17.49 57.00 -29.06
CA LEU A 47 -18.50 56.50 -28.14
C LEU A 47 -18.51 57.36 -26.87
N ASP A 48 -19.67 57.92 -26.55
CA ASP A 48 -19.91 58.64 -25.29
C ASP A 48 -20.90 57.85 -24.41
N VAL A 49 -20.53 57.55 -23.17
CA VAL A 49 -21.32 56.79 -22.19
C VAL A 49 -21.57 57.64 -20.94
N ARG A 50 -22.83 57.83 -20.56
CA ARG A 50 -23.17 58.50 -19.30
C ARG A 50 -22.95 57.56 -18.09
N LEU A 51 -22.37 58.13 -17.04
CA LEU A 51 -22.10 57.50 -15.75
C LEU A 51 -23.15 57.92 -14.71
N PRO A 52 -23.24 57.24 -13.54
CA PRO A 52 -24.09 57.68 -12.44
C PRO A 52 -23.47 58.87 -11.69
N ALA A 53 -24.21 59.97 -11.59
CA ALA A 53 -23.84 61.26 -11.00
C ALA A 53 -23.69 61.25 -9.45
N SER A 54 -23.00 60.25 -8.90
CA SER A 54 -22.87 60.05 -7.44
C SER A 54 -21.53 59.45 -7.01
N ARG A 55 -20.53 59.43 -7.90
CA ARG A 55 -19.16 58.98 -7.62
C ARG A 55 -18.15 59.71 -8.52
N ASP A 56 -17.08 60.20 -7.92
CA ASP A 56 -15.90 60.63 -8.66
C ASP A 56 -15.14 59.42 -9.21
N PHE A 57 -14.79 59.48 -10.50
CA PHE A 57 -14.14 58.40 -11.25
C PHE A 57 -12.87 58.95 -11.95
N GLY A 58 -11.68 58.57 -11.47
CA GLY A 58 -10.41 59.14 -11.95
C GLY A 58 -9.92 58.60 -13.30
N GLU A 59 -10.07 57.29 -13.55
CA GLU A 59 -9.83 56.67 -14.86
C GLU A 59 -11.02 55.79 -15.26
N GLY A 60 -11.36 55.81 -16.56
CA GLY A 60 -12.28 54.87 -17.20
C GLY A 60 -11.58 54.09 -18.31
N ARG A 61 -12.02 52.84 -18.52
CA ARG A 61 -11.52 51.96 -19.59
C ARG A 61 -12.71 51.30 -20.29
N LEU A 62 -12.74 51.43 -21.61
CA LEU A 62 -13.67 50.77 -22.49
C LEU A 62 -13.11 49.39 -22.83
N VAL A 63 -13.85 48.34 -22.53
CA VAL A 63 -13.46 46.95 -22.76
C VAL A 63 -14.46 46.33 -23.74
N LEU A 64 -13.98 46.14 -24.96
CA LEU A 64 -14.69 45.49 -26.05
C LEU A 64 -14.35 44.00 -26.02
N VAL A 65 -15.35 43.14 -25.85
CA VAL A 65 -15.17 41.69 -25.72
C VAL A 65 -15.73 41.00 -26.95
N ASP A 66 -14.91 40.18 -27.60
CA ASP A 66 -15.41 39.25 -28.62
C ASP A 66 -16.16 38.07 -27.96
N ARG A 67 -17.36 37.79 -28.47
CA ARG A 67 -18.18 36.67 -27.99
C ARG A 67 -17.73 35.31 -28.52
N SER A 68 -16.89 35.24 -29.56
CA SER A 68 -16.43 33.96 -30.13
C SER A 68 -15.19 33.40 -29.41
N ALA A 69 -14.22 34.26 -29.08
CA ALA A 69 -12.93 33.90 -28.50
C ALA A 69 -12.79 34.23 -27.01
N ALA A 70 -13.54 35.23 -26.51
CA ALA A 70 -13.36 35.88 -25.21
C ALA A 70 -12.02 36.64 -25.03
N ASP A 71 -11.47 37.16 -26.14
CA ASP A 71 -10.40 38.17 -26.12
C ASP A 71 -10.97 39.56 -25.81
N GLU A 72 -10.16 40.42 -25.19
CA GLU A 72 -10.54 41.78 -24.80
C GLU A 72 -9.67 42.84 -25.51
N LEU A 73 -10.30 43.84 -26.14
CA LEU A 73 -9.62 45.06 -26.56
C LEU A 73 -9.91 46.16 -25.54
N VAL A 74 -8.87 46.67 -24.90
CA VAL A 74 -8.95 47.70 -23.85
C VAL A 74 -8.50 49.05 -24.41
N VAL A 75 -9.35 50.06 -24.26
CA VAL A 75 -9.07 51.45 -24.71
C VAL A 75 -9.33 52.39 -23.52
N ARG A 76 -8.44 53.36 -23.28
CA ARG A 76 -8.67 54.36 -22.21
C ARG A 76 -9.84 55.28 -22.59
N MET A 77 -10.64 55.66 -21.59
CA MET A 77 -11.69 56.67 -21.72
C MET A 77 -11.28 57.95 -21.00
N THR A 78 -11.67 59.09 -21.56
CA THR A 78 -11.60 60.39 -20.86
C THR A 78 -12.94 60.64 -20.20
N ILE A 79 -12.97 60.95 -18.91
CA ILE A 79 -14.19 61.25 -18.15
C ILE A 79 -14.30 62.77 -17.94
N ALA A 80 -15.46 63.34 -18.23
CA ALA A 80 -15.83 64.73 -17.91
C ALA A 80 -17.35 64.85 -17.77
N ASP A 81 -17.83 65.65 -16.81
CA ASP A 81 -19.26 65.98 -16.60
C ASP A 81 -20.21 64.77 -16.69
N ASP A 82 -19.94 63.73 -15.89
CA ASP A 82 -20.64 62.43 -15.87
C ASP A 82 -20.66 61.66 -17.22
N VAL A 83 -19.76 61.97 -18.17
CA VAL A 83 -19.66 61.28 -19.46
C VAL A 83 -18.25 60.73 -19.68
N ALA A 84 -18.14 59.42 -19.86
CA ALA A 84 -16.94 58.74 -20.31
C ALA A 84 -16.92 58.67 -21.85
N SER A 85 -15.90 59.28 -22.47
CA SER A 85 -15.72 59.35 -23.92
C SER A 85 -14.55 58.48 -24.37
N ALA A 86 -14.68 57.76 -25.49
CA ALA A 86 -13.57 57.04 -26.14
C ALA A 86 -13.66 57.15 -27.67
N GLU A 87 -12.51 57.14 -28.36
CA GLU A 87 -12.43 57.15 -29.83
C GLU A 87 -11.74 55.87 -30.33
N LEU A 88 -12.48 55.06 -31.10
CA LEU A 88 -12.10 53.72 -31.54
C LEU A 88 -11.61 53.77 -32.99
N SER A 89 -10.29 53.67 -33.21
CA SER A 89 -9.73 53.70 -34.56
C SER A 89 -10.15 52.49 -35.42
N ALA A 90 -10.27 52.68 -36.73
CA ALA A 90 -10.54 51.59 -37.67
C ALA A 90 -9.55 50.41 -37.53
N ALA A 91 -8.27 50.72 -37.26
CA ALA A 91 -7.23 49.70 -37.05
C ALA A 91 -7.47 48.90 -35.76
N ALA A 92 -7.84 49.57 -34.66
CA ALA A 92 -8.13 48.90 -33.39
C ALA A 92 -9.38 48.01 -33.49
N LEU A 93 -10.44 48.48 -34.16
CA LEU A 93 -11.66 47.70 -34.40
C LEU A 93 -11.42 46.48 -35.31
N THR A 94 -10.53 46.59 -36.29
CA THR A 94 -10.21 45.49 -37.23
C THR A 94 -9.53 44.30 -36.52
N LEU A 95 -8.84 44.52 -35.39
CA LEU A 95 -8.19 43.45 -34.63
C LEU A 95 -9.16 42.44 -33.98
N LEU A 96 -10.46 42.77 -33.89
CA LEU A 96 -11.47 41.97 -33.15
C LEU A 96 -12.26 40.94 -33.99
N GLY A 97 -12.05 40.84 -35.31
CA GLY A 97 -12.57 39.72 -36.12
C GLY A 97 -14.08 39.43 -36.01
N ALA A 98 -14.91 40.37 -36.46
CA ALA A 98 -16.35 40.45 -36.21
C ALA A 98 -17.20 39.14 -36.20
N GLU A 99 -17.96 38.94 -35.10
CA GLU A 99 -19.41 39.22 -35.12
C GLU A 99 -19.99 39.58 -33.73
N VAL A 100 -20.78 40.66 -33.67
CA VAL A 100 -21.57 41.18 -32.53
C VAL A 100 -20.88 41.11 -31.14
N LEU A 101 -20.07 42.13 -30.83
CA LEU A 101 -19.35 42.34 -29.56
C LEU A 101 -20.27 42.49 -28.32
N ASP A 102 -19.66 42.37 -27.13
CA ASP A 102 -20.19 42.94 -25.88
C ASP A 102 -19.33 44.10 -25.38
N LEU A 103 -20.01 45.17 -24.94
CA LEU A 103 -19.38 46.42 -24.55
C LEU A 103 -19.48 46.60 -23.03
N TRP A 104 -18.32 46.72 -22.39
CA TRP A 104 -18.19 46.96 -20.96
C TRP A 104 -17.40 48.23 -20.70
N VAL A 105 -17.77 48.97 -19.67
CA VAL A 105 -16.95 50.04 -19.11
C VAL A 105 -16.46 49.57 -17.74
N GLU A 106 -15.18 49.73 -17.49
CA GLU A 106 -14.52 49.49 -16.20
C GLU A 106 -13.98 50.83 -15.69
N VAL A 107 -14.48 51.30 -14.54
CA VAL A 107 -14.05 52.56 -13.91
C VAL A 107 -13.43 52.31 -12.54
N MET A 108 -12.46 53.17 -12.20
CA MET A 108 -11.90 53.26 -10.86
C MET A 108 -12.59 54.40 -10.09
N PRO A 109 -13.45 54.11 -9.09
CA PRO A 109 -13.85 55.13 -8.11
C PRO A 109 -12.67 55.48 -7.21
N GLU A 110 -12.66 56.69 -6.62
CA GLU A 110 -11.57 57.08 -5.69
C GLU A 110 -11.53 56.22 -4.41
N GLU A 111 -12.69 55.78 -3.91
CA GLU A 111 -12.81 54.79 -2.85
C GLU A 111 -13.54 53.51 -3.33
N GLY A 112 -12.85 52.38 -3.23
CA GLY A 112 -13.38 51.04 -3.52
C GLY A 112 -12.71 50.34 -4.71
N GLY A 113 -13.06 49.06 -4.91
CA GLY A 113 -12.52 48.25 -6.00
C GLY A 113 -13.08 48.59 -7.39
N PRO A 114 -12.43 48.12 -8.48
CA PRO A 114 -12.83 48.39 -9.86
C PRO A 114 -14.28 48.00 -10.15
N VAL A 115 -15.04 48.91 -10.77
CA VAL A 115 -16.46 48.69 -11.11
C VAL A 115 -16.59 48.46 -12.61
N ARG A 116 -16.75 47.20 -13.01
CA ARG A 116 -17.06 46.80 -14.39
C ARG A 116 -18.58 46.67 -14.61
N ARG A 117 -19.12 47.29 -15.67
CA ARG A 117 -20.54 47.27 -16.05
C ARG A 117 -20.72 47.12 -17.55
N ARG A 118 -21.72 46.34 -17.96
CA ARG A 118 -22.11 46.15 -19.37
C ARG A 118 -23.05 47.28 -19.78
N VAL A 119 -22.75 47.95 -20.89
CA VAL A 119 -23.56 49.08 -21.37
C VAL A 119 -24.54 48.58 -22.43
N ALA A 120 -25.77 49.09 -22.39
CA ALA A 120 -26.77 48.81 -23.43
C ALA A 120 -26.58 49.77 -24.62
N VAL A 121 -26.56 49.22 -25.83
CA VAL A 121 -26.38 49.94 -27.10
C VAL A 121 -27.53 49.57 -28.05
N ASP A 122 -28.04 50.53 -28.82
CA ASP A 122 -29.02 50.25 -29.88
C ASP A 122 -28.32 49.59 -31.07
N ARG A 123 -28.70 48.34 -31.37
CA ARG A 123 -27.97 47.47 -32.30
C ARG A 123 -28.13 47.85 -33.76
N GLU A 124 -29.33 48.23 -34.21
CA GLU A 124 -29.56 48.56 -35.63
C GLU A 124 -28.74 49.78 -36.08
N GLY A 125 -28.51 50.76 -35.18
CA GLY A 125 -27.60 51.88 -35.42
C GLY A 125 -26.12 51.47 -35.34
N TRP A 126 -25.73 50.79 -34.26
CA TRP A 126 -24.33 50.40 -33.98
C TRP A 126 -23.74 49.47 -35.05
N ASP A 127 -24.47 48.42 -35.42
CA ASP A 127 -23.99 47.43 -36.41
C ASP A 127 -23.92 48.05 -37.83
N THR A 128 -24.77 49.05 -38.12
CA THR A 128 -24.77 49.78 -39.41
C THR A 128 -23.59 50.76 -39.53
N GLU A 129 -23.25 51.50 -38.47
CA GLU A 129 -22.11 52.43 -38.51
C GLU A 129 -20.76 51.69 -38.53
N LEU A 130 -20.65 50.52 -37.86
CA LEU A 130 -19.47 49.65 -37.93
C LEU A 130 -19.20 49.13 -39.36
N ALA A 131 -20.24 48.76 -40.10
CA ALA A 131 -20.12 48.23 -41.46
C ALA A 131 -19.50 49.23 -42.46
N ALA A 132 -19.49 50.53 -42.15
CA ALA A 132 -18.85 51.56 -42.98
C ALA A 132 -17.31 51.62 -42.84
N VAL A 133 -16.73 50.94 -41.84
CA VAL A 133 -15.33 51.14 -41.42
C VAL A 133 -14.41 49.98 -41.86
N SER A 134 -14.94 48.78 -42.12
CA SER A 134 -14.15 47.56 -42.36
C SER A 134 -14.04 47.14 -43.83
N THR A 135 -13.06 47.68 -44.58
CA THR A 135 -12.69 47.15 -45.92
C THR A 135 -11.17 47.23 -46.21
N ALA A 136 -10.45 46.12 -46.03
CA ALA A 136 -9.12 45.88 -46.59
C ALA A 136 -8.77 44.37 -46.60
N GLU A 137 -8.21 43.85 -47.69
CA GLU A 137 -7.64 42.49 -47.79
C GLU A 137 -6.13 42.48 -47.45
N ALA A 138 -5.64 41.36 -46.91
CA ALA A 138 -4.23 40.94 -47.05
C ALA A 138 -4.11 39.40 -46.97
N ARG A 139 -3.07 38.81 -47.57
CA ARG A 139 -2.90 37.35 -47.72
C ARG A 139 -1.60 36.84 -47.10
N TRP A 140 -1.61 35.59 -46.64
CA TRP A 140 -0.45 34.88 -46.10
C TRP A 140 0.14 33.90 -47.13
N TYR A 141 1.48 33.76 -47.15
CA TYR A 141 2.19 32.71 -47.89
C TYR A 141 3.42 32.20 -47.10
N ARG A 142 3.90 31.01 -47.45
CA ARG A 142 4.96 30.22 -46.77
C ARG A 142 5.79 29.56 -47.89
N THR A 143 7.11 29.34 -47.81
CA THR A 143 7.78 28.27 -47.05
C THR A 143 9.31 28.29 -47.30
N VAL A 144 10.06 27.52 -46.48
CA VAL A 144 11.45 27.00 -46.63
C VAL A 144 12.62 28.00 -46.84
N ASN A 145 13.67 27.85 -46.00
CA ASN A 145 15.06 28.30 -46.21
C ASN A 145 15.40 29.81 -46.24
N GLY A 146 14.76 30.61 -45.39
CA GLY A 146 15.46 31.67 -44.66
C GLY A 146 15.45 33.10 -45.22
N ARG A 147 14.93 34.03 -44.39
CA ARG A 147 14.96 35.51 -44.49
C ARG A 147 14.30 36.18 -45.70
N LEU A 148 13.18 36.85 -45.40
CA LEU A 148 12.95 38.23 -45.85
C LEU A 148 12.55 39.07 -44.62
N SER A 149 12.89 40.36 -44.61
CA SER A 149 12.54 41.30 -43.53
C SER A 149 12.27 42.68 -44.12
N VAL A 150 11.36 43.45 -43.52
CA VAL A 150 11.14 44.88 -43.81
C VAL A 150 10.88 45.62 -42.49
N ALA A 151 11.57 46.74 -42.26
CA ALA A 151 11.50 47.59 -41.06
C ALA A 151 10.66 48.88 -41.36
N VAL A 152 10.63 50.03 -40.66
CA VAL A 152 11.58 50.87 -39.88
C VAL A 152 10.69 51.85 -39.05
N ALA A 153 10.92 52.37 -37.83
CA ALA A 153 11.98 52.39 -36.79
C ALA A 153 11.28 52.70 -35.41
N GLY A 154 11.93 52.74 -34.23
CA GLY A 154 13.34 52.52 -33.85
C GLY A 154 13.78 53.44 -32.68
N ALA A 155 15.10 53.59 -32.50
CA ALA A 155 15.79 54.33 -31.42
C ALA A 155 15.70 53.72 -30.00
N GLY A 156 16.86 53.37 -29.45
CA GLY A 156 17.05 53.01 -28.04
C GLY A 156 18.40 53.51 -27.52
N VAL A 157 18.67 53.31 -26.23
CA VAL A 157 19.97 53.45 -25.53
C VAL A 157 19.92 52.47 -24.33
N GLY A 158 21.05 51.87 -23.95
CA GLY A 158 21.12 50.92 -22.81
C GLY A 158 21.88 51.45 -21.59
N VAL A 159 22.40 50.51 -20.78
CA VAL A 159 23.32 50.59 -19.61
C VAL A 159 22.71 50.06 -18.30
N ASP A 160 23.37 49.01 -17.79
CA ASP A 160 23.54 48.48 -16.43
C ASP A 160 22.42 48.63 -15.37
N GLY A 161 21.93 47.48 -14.89
CA GLY A 161 21.16 47.34 -13.64
C GLY A 161 21.18 45.89 -13.12
N GLY A 162 21.42 45.71 -11.82
CA GLY A 162 21.46 44.39 -11.18
C GLY A 162 20.06 43.79 -10.92
N PRO A 163 19.99 42.48 -10.55
CA PRO A 163 18.71 41.78 -10.35
C PRO A 163 17.87 42.45 -9.26
N SER A 164 16.68 42.92 -9.64
CA SER A 164 15.76 43.65 -8.77
C SER A 164 14.61 42.74 -8.32
N VAL A 165 14.46 42.55 -7.00
CA VAL A 165 13.38 41.74 -6.42
C VAL A 165 12.19 42.63 -6.07
N ALA A 166 11.06 42.42 -6.74
CA ALA A 166 9.79 43.05 -6.38
C ALA A 166 9.14 42.31 -5.21
N ARG A 167 8.86 43.00 -4.10
CA ARG A 167 8.10 42.46 -2.97
C ARG A 167 6.63 42.84 -3.08
N LEU A 168 5.75 41.86 -2.84
CA LEU A 168 4.36 42.13 -2.45
C LEU A 168 4.33 42.49 -0.96
N ALA A 169 3.41 43.39 -0.57
CA ALA A 169 3.18 43.73 0.83
C ALA A 169 2.25 42.72 1.51
N ASP A 170 2.36 42.57 2.83
CA ASP A 170 1.73 41.51 3.60
C ASP A 170 0.19 41.44 3.44
N ALA A 171 -0.28 40.31 2.88
CA ALA A 171 -1.68 39.91 2.87
C ALA A 171 -1.77 38.38 3.06
N PRO A 172 -2.60 37.87 3.99
CA PRO A 172 -2.73 36.44 4.22
C PRO A 172 -3.20 35.70 2.95
N GLY A 173 -2.39 34.76 2.46
CA GLY A 173 -2.67 33.99 1.24
C GLY A 173 -2.01 34.51 -0.04
N ALA A 174 -1.09 35.49 0.04
CA ALA A 174 -0.18 35.79 -1.06
C ALA A 174 0.82 34.64 -1.29
N VAL A 175 0.95 34.17 -2.53
CA VAL A 175 1.96 33.17 -2.92
C VAL A 175 3.15 33.89 -3.56
N GLU A 176 4.35 33.64 -3.03
CA GLU A 176 5.59 34.22 -3.55
C GLU A 176 6.05 33.45 -4.80
N LEU A 177 6.11 34.14 -5.95
CA LEU A 177 6.54 33.58 -7.23
C LEU A 177 7.90 34.18 -7.64
N ALA A 178 8.97 33.45 -7.32
CA ALA A 178 10.31 33.79 -7.75
C ALA A 178 10.51 33.45 -9.24
N LEU A 179 10.51 34.48 -10.10
CA LEU A 179 10.85 34.34 -11.52
C LEU A 179 12.33 34.64 -11.76
N ARG A 180 13.00 33.77 -12.51
CA ARG A 180 14.44 33.91 -12.84
C ARG A 180 14.60 34.24 -14.32
N LEU A 181 14.77 35.53 -14.62
CA LEU A 181 15.01 36.00 -15.99
C LEU A 181 16.47 35.71 -16.39
N GLY A 182 16.66 35.14 -17.58
CA GLY A 182 17.94 35.15 -18.30
C GLY A 182 18.13 36.45 -19.09
N ASP A 183 19.29 36.63 -19.72
CA ASP A 183 19.64 37.85 -20.43
C ASP A 183 18.65 38.20 -21.57
N VAL A 184 18.14 39.44 -21.57
CA VAL A 184 17.01 39.87 -22.42
C VAL A 184 17.44 40.81 -23.54
N VAL A 185 17.00 40.54 -24.77
CA VAL A 185 17.02 41.49 -25.91
C VAL A 185 15.74 41.31 -26.75
N GLY A 186 14.79 42.24 -26.66
CA GLY A 186 13.54 42.21 -27.44
C GLY A 186 12.50 43.24 -26.94
N ASP A 187 11.52 43.58 -27.79
CA ASP A 187 10.46 44.54 -27.47
C ASP A 187 9.45 43.98 -26.45
N GLU A 188 8.85 44.85 -25.62
CA GLU A 188 8.10 44.46 -24.41
C GLU A 188 6.79 43.69 -24.69
N LEU A 189 6.75 42.44 -24.23
CA LEU A 189 5.52 41.66 -23.99
C LEU A 189 5.22 41.64 -22.49
N SER A 190 3.96 41.88 -22.07
CA SER A 190 3.58 41.78 -20.66
C SER A 190 2.50 40.74 -20.37
N LEU A 191 2.71 39.97 -19.31
CA LEU A 191 1.84 38.88 -18.89
C LEU A 191 0.99 39.35 -17.69
N THR A 192 -0.33 39.25 -17.80
CA THR A 192 -1.29 39.80 -16.83
C THR A 192 -2.09 38.72 -16.11
N PHE A 193 -1.98 38.68 -14.78
CA PHE A 193 -2.78 37.80 -13.90
C PHE A 193 -4.08 38.48 -13.46
N ARG A 194 -5.15 37.72 -13.20
CA ARG A 194 -6.38 38.22 -12.57
C ARG A 194 -7.02 37.16 -11.66
N GLY A 195 -7.05 37.42 -10.34
CA GLY A 195 -7.68 36.52 -9.35
C GLY A 195 -9.20 36.71 -9.26
N ARG A 196 -9.97 35.63 -9.05
CA ARG A 196 -11.45 35.65 -9.10
C ARG A 196 -12.14 36.52 -8.04
N THR A 197 -11.47 36.89 -6.95
CA THR A 197 -12.07 37.57 -5.79
C THR A 197 -11.36 38.86 -5.36
N SER A 198 -10.15 39.13 -5.84
CA SER A 198 -9.33 40.27 -5.39
C SER A 198 -9.12 41.37 -6.42
N GLY A 199 -9.37 41.11 -7.71
CA GLY A 199 -9.20 42.11 -8.79
C GLY A 199 -7.76 42.54 -9.08
N LEU A 200 -6.78 42.03 -8.31
CA LEU A 200 -5.37 42.34 -8.44
C LEU A 200 -4.86 41.97 -9.84
N ALA A 201 -4.13 42.89 -10.47
CA ALA A 201 -3.43 42.69 -11.72
C ALA A 201 -1.94 43.01 -11.52
N VAL A 202 -1.08 42.07 -11.91
CA VAL A 202 0.37 42.24 -11.97
C VAL A 202 0.76 42.08 -13.43
N GLU A 203 1.52 43.03 -13.97
CA GLU A 203 2.05 43.00 -15.33
C GLU A 203 3.57 42.79 -15.25
N ILE A 204 4.08 41.72 -15.85
CA ILE A 204 5.50 41.34 -15.81
C ILE A 204 6.03 41.28 -17.25
N PRO A 205 7.16 41.94 -17.58
CA PRO A 205 7.78 41.83 -18.90
C PRO A 205 8.39 40.44 -19.10
N VAL A 206 8.20 39.85 -20.28
CA VAL A 206 8.63 38.47 -20.60
C VAL A 206 9.34 38.37 -21.96
N PRO A 207 10.47 37.63 -22.05
CA PRO A 207 11.13 37.29 -23.32
C PRO A 207 10.38 36.15 -24.08
N GLU A 208 10.82 35.84 -25.31
CA GLU A 208 10.19 34.83 -26.18
C GLU A 208 10.15 33.39 -25.58
N SER A 209 10.99 33.08 -24.58
CA SER A 209 10.91 31.85 -23.79
C SER A 209 11.24 32.11 -22.32
N LEU A 210 10.43 31.59 -21.40
CA LEU A 210 10.55 31.78 -19.96
C LEU A 210 10.62 30.43 -19.24
N ASP A 211 11.69 30.18 -18.51
CA ASP A 211 11.76 29.07 -17.55
C ASP A 211 11.17 29.50 -16.20
N VAL A 212 10.30 28.65 -15.62
CA VAL A 212 9.64 28.91 -14.32
C VAL A 212 9.75 27.67 -13.45
N GLU A 213 10.62 27.74 -12.43
CA GLU A 213 10.72 26.72 -11.39
C GLU A 213 9.61 26.91 -10.35
N VAL A 214 8.67 25.96 -10.27
CA VAL A 214 7.51 26.05 -9.36
C VAL A 214 7.86 25.46 -7.99
N ALA A 215 8.54 26.27 -7.17
CA ALA A 215 9.07 25.87 -5.87
C ALA A 215 8.04 25.84 -4.70
N HIS A 216 6.76 25.49 -4.94
CA HIS A 216 5.77 25.38 -3.86
C HIS A 216 4.74 24.23 -4.05
N PRO A 217 4.42 23.43 -3.01
CA PRO A 217 3.39 22.39 -3.10
C PRO A 217 1.97 22.93 -3.29
N GLU A 218 1.66 24.12 -2.77
CA GLU A 218 0.28 24.65 -2.73
C GLU A 218 -0.12 25.48 -3.96
N VAL A 219 0.40 25.16 -5.14
CA VAL A 219 -0.07 25.76 -6.41
C VAL A 219 -1.37 25.08 -6.91
N PHE A 220 -1.73 23.91 -6.38
CA PHE A 220 -2.94 23.18 -6.78
C PHE A 220 -4.28 23.83 -6.36
N PRO A 221 -4.42 24.47 -5.18
CA PRO A 221 -5.54 25.38 -4.90
C PRO A 221 -5.61 26.56 -5.88
N LEU A 222 -4.45 27.11 -6.25
CA LEU A 222 -4.32 28.22 -7.21
C LEU A 222 -4.87 27.83 -8.60
N GLY A 223 -4.66 26.59 -9.04
CA GLY A 223 -5.28 26.04 -10.27
C GLY A 223 -6.82 26.09 -10.31
N ARG A 224 -7.49 26.17 -9.15
CA ARG A 224 -8.96 26.41 -9.07
C ARG A 224 -9.34 27.90 -8.95
N GLN A 225 -8.38 28.78 -8.68
CA GLN A 225 -8.59 30.21 -8.37
C GLN A 225 -8.06 31.18 -9.44
N LEU A 226 -7.15 30.75 -10.31
CA LEU A 226 -6.73 31.50 -11.49
C LEU A 226 -7.97 31.89 -12.30
N GLY A 227 -8.24 33.21 -12.37
CA GLY A 227 -9.50 33.72 -12.91
C GLY A 227 -9.56 33.60 -14.42
N ASP A 228 -8.55 34.19 -15.05
CA ASP A 228 -8.12 34.01 -16.42
C ASP A 228 -6.68 34.52 -16.56
N LEU A 229 -5.94 34.03 -17.57
CA LEU A 229 -4.58 34.46 -17.88
C LEU A 229 -4.58 35.20 -19.22
N PHE A 230 -3.94 36.36 -19.30
CA PHE A 230 -3.91 37.17 -20.52
C PHE A 230 -2.48 37.58 -20.91
N LEU A 231 -2.21 37.56 -22.22
CA LEU A 231 -1.07 38.24 -22.82
C LEU A 231 -1.55 39.61 -23.29
N SER A 232 -0.93 40.67 -22.77
CA SER A 232 -1.21 42.05 -23.15
C SER A 232 -0.20 42.47 -24.23
N THR A 233 -0.69 42.88 -25.41
CA THR A 233 0.15 43.44 -26.48
C THR A 233 -0.27 44.88 -26.84
N PRO A 234 0.69 45.82 -27.01
CA PRO A 234 0.38 47.18 -27.47
C PRO A 234 -0.25 47.18 -28.88
N ALA A 235 -1.26 48.01 -29.09
CA ALA A 235 -1.97 48.14 -30.36
C ALA A 235 -2.07 49.60 -30.85
N PRO A 236 -2.25 49.85 -32.17
CA PRO A 236 -2.26 51.19 -32.74
C PRO A 236 -3.31 52.12 -32.12
N GLY A 237 -2.88 53.34 -31.76
CA GLY A 237 -3.73 54.36 -31.15
C GLY A 237 -3.83 54.30 -29.63
N GLY A 238 -2.95 53.56 -28.94
CA GLY A 238 -2.92 53.49 -27.46
C GLY A 238 -3.92 52.50 -26.88
N ALA A 239 -4.45 51.59 -27.70
CA ALA A 239 -5.21 50.43 -27.26
C ALA A 239 -4.26 49.31 -26.79
N VAL A 240 -4.77 48.40 -25.95
CA VAL A 240 -4.09 47.15 -25.58
C VAL A 240 -4.98 45.98 -26.00
N LEU A 241 -4.43 45.06 -26.79
CA LEU A 241 -5.09 43.80 -27.08
C LEU A 241 -4.71 42.79 -26.00
N ARG A 242 -5.70 42.26 -25.28
CA ARG A 242 -5.53 41.22 -24.26
C ARG A 242 -6.06 39.91 -24.81
N ARG A 243 -5.15 39.05 -25.26
CA ARG A 243 -5.48 37.69 -25.71
C ARG A 243 -5.59 36.76 -24.53
N ARG A 244 -6.70 36.02 -24.45
CA ARG A 244 -6.96 35.05 -23.39
C ARG A 244 -6.13 33.79 -23.63
N LEU A 245 -5.13 33.58 -22.79
CA LEU A 245 -4.22 32.45 -22.88
C LEU A 245 -4.96 31.16 -22.47
N ARG A 246 -5.35 30.37 -23.47
CA ARG A 246 -5.77 28.99 -23.24
C ARG A 246 -4.53 28.16 -22.93
N VAL A 247 -4.35 27.80 -21.67
CA VAL A 247 -3.33 26.85 -21.25
C VAL A 247 -3.80 25.46 -21.68
N ASP A 248 -3.04 24.81 -22.54
CA ASP A 248 -3.30 23.44 -22.98
C ASP A 248 -2.52 22.49 -22.04
N THR A 249 -3.23 21.62 -21.31
CA THR A 249 -2.66 20.95 -20.13
C THR A 249 -3.13 19.51 -19.94
N ASP A 250 -2.20 18.55 -20.00
CA ASP A 250 -2.32 17.21 -19.43
C ASP A 250 -2.19 17.23 -17.87
N LEU A 251 -2.76 18.27 -17.22
CA LEU A 251 -2.79 18.39 -15.76
C LEU A 251 -3.90 17.50 -15.18
N ASP A 252 -3.63 16.19 -15.12
CA ASP A 252 -4.27 15.32 -14.13
C ASP A 252 -3.81 15.75 -12.72
N PRO A 253 -4.69 16.29 -11.87
CA PRO A 253 -4.32 16.77 -10.54
C PRO A 253 -3.83 15.64 -9.61
N ALA A 254 -4.08 14.37 -9.94
CA ALA A 254 -3.59 13.22 -9.20
C ALA A 254 -2.17 12.77 -9.63
N ARG A 255 -1.58 13.35 -10.69
CA ARG A 255 -0.27 12.93 -11.26
C ARG A 255 0.81 14.00 -11.26
N ALA A 256 0.46 15.27 -11.06
CA ALA A 256 1.37 16.41 -11.07
C ALA A 256 2.29 16.46 -9.82
N SER A 257 3.19 15.48 -9.74
CA SER A 257 4.26 15.39 -8.73
C SER A 257 5.48 16.25 -9.09
N HIS A 258 6.43 16.36 -8.16
CA HIS A 258 7.67 17.14 -8.33
C HIS A 258 8.45 16.78 -9.61
N GLY A 259 9.18 17.77 -10.12
CA GLY A 259 10.08 17.68 -11.26
C GLY A 259 10.24 19.03 -11.93
N LEU A 260 11.19 19.14 -12.86
CA LEU A 260 11.37 20.34 -13.66
C LEU A 260 10.26 20.45 -14.73
N TRP A 261 9.78 21.68 -14.99
CA TRP A 261 8.74 21.98 -15.97
C TRP A 261 9.21 23.06 -16.94
N ARG A 262 8.94 22.88 -18.22
CA ARG A 262 9.30 23.81 -19.30
C ARG A 262 8.03 24.44 -19.87
N TRP A 263 8.05 25.75 -20.03
CA TRP A 263 6.94 26.56 -20.53
C TRP A 263 7.33 27.11 -21.92
N SER A 264 6.39 27.11 -22.87
CA SER A 264 6.63 27.65 -24.21
C SER A 264 5.39 28.34 -24.77
N ALA A 265 5.57 29.44 -25.48
CA ALA A 265 4.51 30.12 -26.21
C ALA A 265 4.61 29.81 -27.72
N ASP A 266 3.50 29.47 -28.36
CA ASP A 266 3.43 29.42 -29.83
C ASP A 266 3.22 30.82 -30.43
N ALA A 267 3.49 30.96 -31.73
CA ALA A 267 3.35 32.23 -32.45
C ALA A 267 1.89 32.73 -32.62
N ALA A 268 0.89 32.02 -32.08
CA ALA A 268 -0.49 32.48 -31.96
C ALA A 268 -0.82 33.00 -30.54
N GLY A 269 0.07 32.75 -29.57
CA GLY A 269 -0.12 33.07 -28.15
C GLY A 269 -0.74 31.93 -27.34
N ARG A 270 -0.59 30.66 -27.74
CA ARG A 270 -0.93 29.53 -26.84
C ARG A 270 0.29 29.17 -26.00
N LEU A 271 0.07 29.10 -24.69
CA LEU A 271 1.12 28.88 -23.71
C LEU A 271 1.01 27.43 -23.20
N SER A 272 1.91 26.57 -23.69
CA SER A 272 1.95 25.14 -23.39
C SER A 272 2.92 24.84 -22.25
N VAL A 273 2.49 23.98 -21.34
CA VAL A 273 3.32 23.41 -20.26
C VAL A 273 3.67 21.97 -20.62
N ARG A 274 4.94 21.60 -20.49
CA ARG A 274 5.37 20.20 -20.47
C ARG A 274 6.32 19.95 -19.31
N ARG A 275 6.39 18.70 -18.84
CA ARG A 275 7.50 18.28 -17.97
C ARG A 275 8.81 18.41 -18.77
N ALA A 276 9.91 18.67 -18.08
CA ALA A 276 11.23 18.50 -18.65
C ALA A 276 11.42 17.04 -19.10
N THR A 277 12.18 16.81 -20.17
CA THR A 277 12.57 15.45 -20.54
C THR A 277 13.59 14.92 -19.53
N PRO A 278 13.77 13.59 -19.42
CA PRO A 278 14.85 13.03 -18.60
C PRO A 278 16.25 13.52 -19.01
N ALA A 279 16.44 13.94 -20.28
CA ALA A 279 17.71 14.51 -20.73
C ALA A 279 17.91 15.93 -20.21
N GLU A 280 16.89 16.78 -20.28
CA GLU A 280 16.90 18.15 -19.70
C GLU A 280 17.17 18.09 -18.19
N THR A 281 16.38 17.33 -17.44
CA THR A 281 16.57 17.14 -15.97
C THR A 281 17.97 16.64 -15.60
N ILE A 282 18.65 15.88 -16.48
CA ILE A 282 20.02 15.40 -16.25
C ILE A 282 21.06 16.48 -16.59
N ALA A 283 20.92 17.15 -17.73
CA ALA A 283 21.82 18.22 -18.15
C ALA A 283 21.80 19.40 -17.16
N ASP A 284 20.61 19.83 -16.74
CA ASP A 284 20.40 20.92 -15.79
C ASP A 284 20.93 20.59 -14.37
N SER A 285 21.17 19.31 -14.05
CA SER A 285 21.54 18.87 -12.68
C SER A 285 23.00 19.09 -12.30
N GLY A 286 23.91 19.24 -13.27
CA GLY A 286 25.36 19.28 -13.03
C GLY A 286 25.98 17.98 -12.46
N ILE A 287 25.23 16.86 -12.43
CA ILE A 287 25.70 15.58 -11.86
C ILE A 287 26.32 14.66 -12.91
N PHE A 288 26.02 14.86 -14.19
CA PHE A 288 26.49 14.00 -15.28
C PHE A 288 27.94 14.31 -15.68
N ASP A 289 28.80 13.28 -15.68
CA ASP A 289 30.22 13.39 -16.07
C ASP A 289 30.38 12.75 -17.46
N GLU A 290 30.41 13.60 -18.49
CA GLU A 290 30.54 13.16 -19.88
C GLU A 290 31.85 12.40 -20.15
N GLU A 291 32.96 12.75 -19.50
CA GLU A 291 34.24 12.08 -19.71
C GLU A 291 34.23 10.68 -19.08
N PHE A 292 33.68 10.54 -17.87
CA PHE A 292 33.46 9.25 -17.21
C PHE A 292 32.46 8.37 -17.97
N TYR A 293 31.37 8.94 -18.48
CA TYR A 293 30.39 8.18 -19.25
C TYR A 293 30.93 7.74 -20.62
N ARG A 294 31.61 8.63 -21.37
CA ARG A 294 32.22 8.26 -22.67
C ARG A 294 33.31 7.18 -22.53
N ARG A 295 34.04 7.12 -21.41
CA ARG A 295 34.98 6.02 -21.11
C ARG A 295 34.31 4.64 -21.01
N GLN A 296 33.03 4.58 -20.64
CA GLN A 296 32.26 3.33 -20.58
C GLN A 296 31.65 2.91 -21.93
N VAL A 297 31.68 3.79 -22.94
CA VAL A 297 31.15 3.50 -24.30
C VAL A 297 32.25 3.72 -25.36
N PRO A 298 33.26 2.83 -25.44
CA PRO A 298 34.34 2.95 -26.42
C PRO A 298 33.80 3.04 -27.85
N GLY A 299 34.09 4.16 -28.52
CA GLY A 299 33.63 4.43 -29.89
C GLY A 299 32.33 5.22 -30.03
N LEU A 300 31.72 5.70 -28.94
CA LEU A 300 30.61 6.66 -29.01
C LEU A 300 31.08 7.95 -29.73
N PRO A 301 30.51 8.33 -30.90
CA PRO A 301 31.00 9.48 -31.65
C PRO A 301 30.87 10.79 -30.88
N ALA A 302 31.81 11.71 -31.08
CA ALA A 302 31.76 13.07 -30.52
C ALA A 302 30.56 13.90 -31.03
N THR A 303 29.89 13.46 -32.10
CA THR A 303 28.66 14.05 -32.64
C THR A 303 27.37 13.49 -32.03
N VAL A 304 27.46 12.51 -31.13
CA VAL A 304 26.32 11.98 -30.37
C VAL A 304 26.36 12.57 -28.97
N ASP A 305 25.25 13.17 -28.55
CA ASP A 305 25.09 13.70 -27.19
C ASP A 305 25.15 12.56 -26.15
N ALA A 306 25.91 12.79 -25.08
CA ALA A 306 26.17 11.78 -24.05
C ALA A 306 24.97 11.56 -23.12
N VAL A 307 24.21 12.62 -22.81
CA VAL A 307 23.05 12.57 -21.93
C VAL A 307 21.87 11.89 -22.64
N GLU A 308 21.60 12.24 -23.90
CA GLU A 308 20.60 11.56 -24.73
C GLU A 308 20.96 10.08 -24.93
N HIS A 309 22.24 9.74 -25.14
CA HIS A 309 22.65 8.34 -25.20
C HIS A 309 22.43 7.60 -23.87
N TYR A 310 22.63 8.26 -22.73
CA TYR A 310 22.33 7.69 -21.41
C TYR A 310 20.83 7.50 -21.18
N VAL A 311 20.00 8.47 -21.57
CA VAL A 311 18.54 8.42 -21.44
C VAL A 311 17.94 7.35 -22.35
N ALA A 312 18.33 7.31 -23.62
CA ALA A 312 17.80 6.37 -24.60
C ALA A 312 18.30 4.93 -24.40
N ARG A 313 19.51 4.74 -23.84
CA ARG A 313 20.16 3.43 -23.77
C ARG A 313 21.01 3.16 -22.52
N GLY A 314 21.91 4.06 -22.14
CA GLY A 314 22.91 3.79 -21.09
C GLY A 314 22.31 3.35 -19.75
N ALA A 315 21.22 3.98 -19.32
CA ALA A 315 20.48 3.61 -18.11
C ALA A 315 19.80 2.21 -18.18
N ALA A 316 19.54 1.71 -19.39
CA ALA A 316 18.98 0.38 -19.63
C ALA A 316 20.07 -0.69 -19.61
N ASP A 317 21.21 -0.44 -20.27
CA ASP A 317 22.40 -1.30 -20.28
C ASP A 317 23.13 -1.31 -18.91
N GLY A 318 22.78 -0.36 -18.03
CA GLY A 318 23.27 -0.26 -16.65
C GLY A 318 24.66 0.38 -16.57
N LEU A 319 24.91 1.37 -17.42
CA LEU A 319 26.10 2.24 -17.37
C LEU A 319 25.90 3.36 -16.34
N ASP A 320 26.99 3.89 -15.81
CA ASP A 320 26.96 4.85 -14.71
C ASP A 320 27.22 6.29 -15.23
N PRO A 321 26.35 7.28 -14.91
CA PRO A 321 26.42 8.63 -15.49
C PRO A 321 27.50 9.51 -14.86
N SER A 322 28.00 9.18 -13.67
CA SER A 322 29.14 9.85 -13.02
C SER A 322 29.72 8.97 -11.89
N PRO A 323 30.96 9.24 -11.41
CA PRO A 323 31.68 8.33 -10.52
C PRO A 323 31.00 7.97 -9.19
N MET A 324 30.00 8.74 -8.75
CA MET A 324 29.29 8.55 -7.47
C MET A 324 27.82 8.16 -7.64
N PHE A 325 27.37 7.80 -8.86
CA PHE A 325 26.01 7.33 -9.13
C PHE A 325 26.05 5.94 -9.78
N ASP A 326 25.52 4.92 -9.09
CA ASP A 326 25.43 3.53 -9.60
C ASP A 326 24.01 3.25 -10.10
N THR A 327 23.86 3.16 -11.42
CA THR A 327 22.60 2.92 -12.13
C THR A 327 21.96 1.59 -11.76
N ARG A 328 22.76 0.56 -11.47
CA ARG A 328 22.28 -0.80 -11.16
C ARG A 328 21.86 -0.91 -9.70
N TYR A 329 22.63 -0.33 -8.79
CA TYR A 329 22.28 -0.11 -7.39
C TYR A 329 20.97 0.67 -7.27
N TYR A 330 20.85 1.84 -7.90
CA TYR A 330 19.69 2.71 -7.71
C TYR A 330 18.39 2.04 -8.17
N ARG A 331 18.41 1.34 -9.31
CA ARG A 331 17.25 0.55 -9.79
C ARG A 331 17.00 -0.71 -8.93
N ARG A 332 18.02 -1.28 -8.27
CA ARG A 332 17.83 -2.40 -7.32
C ARG A 332 17.15 -1.90 -6.04
N ALA A 333 17.73 -0.89 -5.39
CA ALA A 333 17.31 -0.35 -4.10
C ALA A 333 15.93 0.32 -4.16
N TYR A 334 15.59 0.99 -5.26
CA TYR A 334 14.38 1.80 -5.39
C TYR A 334 13.43 1.23 -6.48
N PRO A 335 12.35 0.51 -6.11
CA PRO A 335 11.50 -0.20 -7.06
C PRO A 335 10.73 0.68 -8.05
N ASP A 336 10.40 1.91 -7.66
CA ASP A 336 9.77 2.95 -8.48
C ASP A 336 10.71 3.45 -9.58
N ALA A 337 11.99 3.66 -9.25
CA ALA A 337 13.04 4.04 -10.21
C ALA A 337 13.33 2.96 -11.28
N ARG A 338 12.77 1.74 -11.18
CA ARG A 338 12.97 0.67 -12.18
C ARG A 338 12.33 0.96 -13.53
N ARG A 339 11.23 1.74 -13.56
CA ARG A 339 10.40 2.01 -14.75
C ARG A 339 10.69 3.37 -15.42
N VAL A 340 11.65 4.13 -14.91
CA VAL A 340 12.06 5.45 -15.42
C VAL A 340 13.58 5.53 -15.53
N ASN A 341 14.13 6.64 -16.03
CA ASN A 341 15.56 6.89 -15.94
C ASN A 341 15.96 7.15 -14.46
N PRO A 342 16.96 6.44 -13.91
CA PRO A 342 17.27 6.51 -12.49
C PRO A 342 17.95 7.81 -12.06
N LEU A 343 18.78 8.44 -12.91
CA LEU A 343 19.40 9.72 -12.56
C LEU A 343 18.36 10.86 -12.64
N ALA A 344 17.51 10.86 -13.66
CA ALA A 344 16.41 11.84 -13.72
C ALA A 344 15.46 11.70 -12.51
N HIS A 345 15.12 10.47 -12.11
CA HIS A 345 14.38 10.21 -10.85
C HIS A 345 15.13 10.74 -9.62
N TYR A 346 16.44 10.52 -9.53
CA TYR A 346 17.24 11.04 -8.44
C TYR A 346 17.22 12.57 -8.36
N CYS A 347 17.37 13.26 -9.50
CA CYS A 347 17.36 14.73 -9.58
C CYS A 347 15.99 15.35 -9.28
N ASP A 348 14.91 14.77 -9.79
CA ASP A 348 13.53 15.22 -9.51
C ASP A 348 13.14 14.95 -8.05
N PHE A 349 13.36 13.71 -7.56
CA PHE A 349 12.82 13.20 -6.29
C PHE A 349 13.88 12.70 -5.31
N GLY A 350 14.79 11.84 -5.78
CA GLY A 350 15.56 10.95 -4.92
C GLY A 350 16.42 11.63 -3.87
N TRP A 351 17.12 12.71 -4.22
CA TRP A 351 17.97 13.44 -3.27
C TRP A 351 17.16 14.12 -2.16
N ARG A 352 15.97 14.66 -2.48
CA ARG A 352 15.03 15.28 -1.54
C ARG A 352 14.41 14.25 -0.59
N GLU A 353 14.23 13.03 -1.08
CA GLU A 353 13.86 11.85 -0.30
C GLU A 353 15.03 11.18 0.45
N LEU A 354 16.23 11.79 0.44
CA LEU A 354 17.45 11.26 1.08
C LEU A 354 17.85 9.86 0.59
N ARG A 355 17.51 9.51 -0.65
CA ARG A 355 17.94 8.27 -1.30
C ARG A 355 19.42 8.36 -1.64
N ASN A 356 20.17 7.29 -1.46
CA ASN A 356 21.58 7.23 -1.82
C ASN A 356 21.73 7.00 -3.34
N PRO A 357 22.63 7.68 -4.05
CA PRO A 357 22.87 7.45 -5.47
C PRO A 357 23.80 6.25 -5.73
N SER A 358 24.58 5.82 -4.74
CA SER A 358 25.51 4.68 -4.82
C SER A 358 25.87 4.16 -3.41
N PRO A 359 26.45 2.95 -3.25
CA PRO A 359 26.98 2.47 -1.97
C PRO A 359 28.10 3.35 -1.37
N GLN A 360 28.71 4.21 -2.18
CA GLN A 360 29.82 5.07 -1.82
C GLN A 360 29.40 6.49 -1.44
N PHE A 361 28.13 6.88 -1.68
CA PHE A 361 27.61 8.21 -1.37
C PHE A 361 26.38 8.16 -0.47
N ASP A 362 26.46 8.85 0.66
CA ASP A 362 25.44 8.90 1.69
C ASP A 362 24.75 10.26 1.69
N THR A 363 23.58 10.34 1.06
CA THR A 363 22.90 11.61 0.78
C THR A 363 22.53 12.36 2.06
N TRP A 364 22.08 11.63 3.08
CA TRP A 364 21.73 12.22 4.37
C TRP A 364 22.97 12.64 5.17
N TRP A 365 23.98 11.79 5.25
CA TRP A 365 25.18 12.11 6.02
C TRP A 365 25.95 13.28 5.39
N TYR A 366 26.14 13.28 4.06
CA TYR A 366 26.81 14.37 3.34
C TYR A 366 26.08 15.70 3.54
N TRP A 367 24.75 15.70 3.45
CA TRP A 367 23.93 16.88 3.78
C TRP A 367 24.18 17.35 5.22
N SER A 368 24.06 16.47 6.21
CA SER A 368 24.21 16.82 7.64
C SER A 368 25.62 17.25 8.09
N LYS A 369 26.66 16.89 7.34
CA LYS A 369 28.07 17.16 7.66
C LYS A 369 28.73 18.25 6.81
N HIS A 370 28.32 18.42 5.55
CA HIS A 370 29.00 19.30 4.59
C HIS A 370 28.10 20.39 3.98
N LEU A 371 26.78 20.32 4.17
CA LEU A 371 25.85 21.40 3.82
C LEU A 371 25.31 22.07 5.09
N ASP A 372 24.69 23.23 4.93
CA ASP A 372 23.92 23.86 6.00
C ASP A 372 22.54 23.16 6.09
N PRO A 373 22.18 22.52 7.23
CA PRO A 373 20.88 21.88 7.41
C PRO A 373 19.69 22.85 7.34
N ALA A 374 19.92 24.16 7.47
CA ALA A 374 18.90 25.19 7.28
C ALA A 374 18.62 25.49 5.78
N VAL A 375 19.48 25.05 4.86
CA VAL A 375 19.33 25.28 3.41
C VAL A 375 18.96 23.98 2.71
N GLU A 376 17.66 23.77 2.50
CA GLU A 376 17.14 22.49 2.00
C GLU A 376 17.32 22.27 0.49
N ASP A 377 17.45 23.33 -0.32
CA ASP A 377 17.33 23.23 -1.77
C ASP A 377 18.67 22.98 -2.52
N VAL A 378 19.71 22.55 -1.80
CA VAL A 378 21.01 22.14 -2.37
C VAL A 378 21.11 20.62 -2.50
N ASN A 379 21.17 20.11 -3.73
CA ASN A 379 21.37 18.67 -3.99
C ASN A 379 22.77 18.20 -3.53
N PRO A 380 22.88 17.26 -2.58
CA PRO A 380 24.16 16.77 -2.04
C PRO A 380 25.15 16.27 -3.10
N LEU A 381 24.68 15.52 -4.10
CA LEU A 381 25.54 14.96 -5.14
C LEU A 381 25.99 16.02 -6.14
N ALA A 382 25.14 17.01 -6.46
CA ALA A 382 25.52 18.13 -7.30
C ALA A 382 26.57 19.03 -6.60
N HIS A 383 26.43 19.27 -5.29
CA HIS A 383 27.45 20.00 -4.52
C HIS A 383 28.79 19.26 -4.50
N HIS A 384 28.77 17.92 -4.35
CA HIS A 384 29.97 17.10 -4.44
C HIS A 384 30.63 17.17 -5.83
N ALA A 385 29.84 17.05 -6.90
CA ALA A 385 30.34 17.13 -8.28
C ALA A 385 30.94 18.51 -8.61
N ALA A 386 30.28 19.59 -8.20
CA ALA A 386 30.68 20.96 -8.50
C ALA A 386 31.88 21.47 -7.67
N SER A 387 32.08 20.97 -6.45
CA SER A 387 33.16 21.47 -5.57
C SER A 387 33.64 20.48 -4.52
N GLY A 388 32.75 19.71 -3.89
CA GLY A 388 33.09 18.88 -2.72
C GLY A 388 34.16 17.82 -2.99
N GLY A 389 34.10 17.14 -4.15
CA GLY A 389 35.10 16.15 -4.53
C GLY A 389 36.50 16.75 -4.74
N ALA A 390 36.58 17.95 -5.33
CA ALA A 390 37.84 18.68 -5.50
C ALA A 390 38.40 19.21 -4.16
N ALA A 391 37.51 19.52 -3.20
CA ALA A 391 37.87 19.88 -1.83
C ALA A 391 38.17 18.65 -0.93
N GLY A 392 38.08 17.43 -1.45
CA GLY A 392 38.32 16.20 -0.69
C GLY A 392 37.29 15.90 0.39
N LEU A 393 36.06 16.43 0.27
CA LEU A 393 34.98 16.15 1.21
C LEU A 393 34.59 14.67 1.13
N SER A 394 34.49 14.03 2.29
CA SER A 394 34.07 12.63 2.38
C SER A 394 32.63 12.49 1.88
N THR A 395 32.30 11.37 1.25
CA THR A 395 30.97 11.12 0.67
C THR A 395 30.04 10.31 1.57
N ARG A 396 30.58 9.71 2.64
CA ARG A 396 29.90 8.85 3.62
C ARG A 396 30.73 8.80 4.91
N PRO A 397 30.14 8.41 6.06
CA PRO A 397 30.89 8.35 7.32
C PRO A 397 32.00 7.30 7.33
N SER A 398 33.00 7.51 8.17
CA SER A 398 33.84 6.43 8.68
C SER A 398 32.98 5.51 9.53
N ARG A 399 32.79 4.25 9.11
CA ARG A 399 32.07 3.25 9.89
C ARG A 399 32.89 2.87 11.12
N THR A 400 32.26 2.93 12.28
CA THR A 400 32.79 2.41 13.54
C THR A 400 32.24 0.99 13.70
N PRO A 401 33.08 -0.07 13.71
CA PRO A 401 32.58 -1.44 13.82
C PRO A 401 31.70 -1.65 15.04
N SER A 402 30.68 -2.49 14.93
CA SER A 402 29.72 -2.80 16.00
C SER A 402 30.35 -3.25 17.34
N ARG A 403 31.58 -3.76 17.28
CA ARG A 403 32.40 -4.19 18.42
C ARG A 403 33.13 -3.05 19.14
N GLU A 404 33.10 -1.85 18.59
CA GLU A 404 33.81 -0.65 19.05
C GLU A 404 32.86 0.41 19.64
N LEU A 405 31.56 0.09 19.81
CA LEU A 405 30.51 0.90 20.47
C LEU A 405 30.75 1.19 21.98
N GLY A 406 31.98 1.00 22.48
CA GLY A 406 32.33 1.23 23.88
C GLY A 406 31.69 0.28 24.90
N PRO A 407 32.02 0.43 26.20
CA PRO A 407 31.43 -0.34 27.29
C PRO A 407 30.11 0.25 27.83
N GLY A 408 29.72 1.43 27.35
CA GLY A 408 28.55 2.19 27.80
C GLY A 408 28.69 2.86 29.18
N TYR A 409 28.10 4.05 29.33
CA TYR A 409 28.00 4.75 30.61
C TYR A 409 27.22 3.95 31.64
N ARG A 410 27.69 3.99 32.89
CA ARG A 410 26.96 3.48 34.07
C ARG A 410 26.55 4.67 34.93
N LEU A 411 25.26 4.71 35.28
CA LEU A 411 24.70 5.71 36.18
C LEU A 411 25.32 5.61 37.59
N PRO A 412 25.36 6.72 38.35
CA PRO A 412 25.90 6.73 39.72
C PRO A 412 25.09 5.80 40.65
N THR A 413 25.80 5.05 41.49
CA THR A 413 25.22 4.13 42.50
C THR A 413 25.39 4.64 43.93
N ASP A 414 26.13 5.72 44.12
CA ASP A 414 26.44 6.37 45.40
C ASP A 414 25.42 7.48 45.76
N ARG A 415 24.64 7.94 44.79
CA ARG A 415 23.60 8.98 44.94
C ARG A 415 22.43 8.75 43.98
N PRO A 416 21.25 9.36 44.22
CA PRO A 416 20.16 9.34 43.25
C PRO A 416 20.58 9.89 41.88
N VAL A 417 20.09 9.25 40.83
CA VAL A 417 20.23 9.70 39.43
C VAL A 417 19.40 10.96 39.23
N ARG A 418 20.02 12.03 38.75
CA ARG A 418 19.32 13.26 38.37
C ARG A 418 18.96 13.20 36.90
N ARG A 419 17.67 13.10 36.60
CA ARG A 419 17.12 13.14 35.23
C ARG A 419 16.38 14.43 34.94
N VAL A 420 16.45 14.89 33.70
CA VAL A 420 15.60 15.95 33.15
C VAL A 420 14.79 15.38 31.99
N CYS A 421 13.51 15.73 31.89
CA CYS A 421 12.63 15.27 30.80
C CYS A 421 12.12 16.45 29.98
N LEU A 422 12.35 16.42 28.67
CA LEU A 422 11.77 17.38 27.73
C LEU A 422 10.57 16.71 27.06
N PHE A 423 9.37 17.07 27.51
CA PHE A 423 8.11 16.46 27.08
C PHE A 423 7.48 17.27 25.95
N ALA A 424 7.34 16.65 24.78
CA ALA A 424 6.66 17.23 23.62
C ALA A 424 5.19 16.80 23.57
N ALA A 425 4.29 17.72 23.24
CA ALA A 425 2.86 17.46 23.14
C ALA A 425 2.23 18.09 21.90
N TYR A 426 1.10 17.54 21.46
CA TYR A 426 0.23 18.13 20.47
C TYR A 426 -1.23 17.72 20.69
N ASP A 427 -2.10 18.72 20.84
CA ASP A 427 -3.54 18.55 20.82
C ASP A 427 -4.21 19.53 19.83
N VAL A 428 -5.20 19.02 19.09
CA VAL A 428 -5.92 19.76 18.04
C VAL A 428 -6.91 20.79 18.61
N ASP A 429 -7.48 20.53 19.79
CA ASP A 429 -8.42 21.43 20.48
C ASP A 429 -7.71 22.40 21.44
N GLY A 430 -6.38 22.29 21.57
CA GLY A 430 -5.59 23.14 22.46
C GLY A 430 -5.76 22.82 23.95
N ILE A 431 -6.06 21.55 24.28
CA ILE A 431 -6.22 21.09 25.68
C ILE A 431 -5.08 20.19 26.14
N VAL A 432 -4.83 20.17 27.45
CA VAL A 432 -4.04 19.12 28.10
C VAL A 432 -5.02 18.05 28.56
N ASP A 433 -5.08 16.95 27.80
CA ASP A 433 -5.97 15.80 28.06
C ASP A 433 -5.52 15.03 29.32
N ASP A 434 -6.47 14.39 30.00
CA ASP A 434 -6.24 13.79 31.33
C ASP A 434 -5.14 12.71 31.30
N TYR A 435 -5.06 11.92 30.21
CA TYR A 435 -4.00 10.91 30.06
C TYR A 435 -2.59 11.52 29.96
N VAL A 436 -2.47 12.76 29.48
CA VAL A 436 -1.19 13.49 29.41
C VAL A 436 -0.80 13.98 30.80
N VAL A 437 -1.78 14.47 31.60
CA VAL A 437 -1.54 14.85 33.00
C VAL A 437 -1.08 13.64 33.81
N ASP A 438 -1.70 12.47 33.62
CA ASP A 438 -1.34 11.24 34.31
C ASP A 438 0.05 10.72 33.89
N TYR A 439 0.38 10.76 32.59
CA TYR A 439 1.69 10.35 32.09
C TYR A 439 2.82 11.31 32.51
N VAL A 440 2.58 12.62 32.51
CA VAL A 440 3.53 13.62 33.04
C VAL A 440 3.70 13.47 34.56
N ARG A 441 2.62 13.19 35.31
CA ARG A 441 2.70 12.92 36.75
C ARG A 441 3.54 11.68 37.04
N GLU A 442 3.39 10.61 36.27
CA GLU A 442 4.20 9.40 36.39
C GLU A 442 5.68 9.70 36.09
N LEU A 443 5.99 10.41 35.01
CA LEU A 443 7.37 10.83 34.68
C LEU A 443 7.98 11.72 35.77
N SER A 444 7.19 12.57 36.42
CA SER A 444 7.66 13.46 37.50
C SER A 444 8.18 12.73 38.75
N ARG A 445 7.88 11.43 38.88
CA ARG A 445 8.47 10.56 39.93
C ARG A 445 9.95 10.24 39.67
N PHE A 446 10.42 10.33 38.42
CA PHE A 446 11.73 9.84 37.98
C PHE A 446 12.62 10.92 37.34
N ALA A 447 12.04 12.04 36.92
CA ALA A 447 12.73 13.13 36.23
C ALA A 447 12.10 14.51 36.49
N ASP A 448 12.92 15.56 36.42
CA ASP A 448 12.46 16.95 36.42
C ASP A 448 11.88 17.30 35.03
N VAL A 449 10.54 17.33 34.92
CA VAL A 449 9.83 17.47 33.63
C VAL A 449 9.63 18.92 33.21
N TYR A 450 9.97 19.24 31.96
CA TYR A 450 9.63 20.47 31.25
C TYR A 450 8.75 20.15 30.04
N TYR A 451 7.66 20.89 29.85
CA TYR A 451 6.60 20.56 28.89
C TYR A 451 6.43 21.66 27.81
N LEU A 452 6.34 21.27 26.54
CA LEU A 452 6.00 22.17 25.43
C LEU A 452 5.02 21.51 24.45
N ALA A 453 3.84 22.11 24.33
CA ALA A 453 2.85 21.76 23.31
C ALA A 453 3.00 22.59 22.03
N ASP A 454 2.98 21.93 20.87
CA ASP A 454 2.90 22.52 19.52
C ASP A 454 1.46 22.98 19.20
N SER A 455 0.79 23.63 20.15
CA SER A 455 -0.62 24.02 20.10
C SER A 455 -0.82 25.45 20.61
N VAL A 456 -1.97 26.05 20.29
CA VAL A 456 -2.45 27.24 21.01
C VAL A 456 -3.34 26.75 22.15
N MET A 457 -2.97 27.04 23.40
CA MET A 457 -3.67 26.55 24.59
C MET A 457 -4.07 27.69 25.52
N ALA A 458 -5.13 27.51 26.29
CA ALA A 458 -5.50 28.42 27.37
C ALA A 458 -4.58 28.25 28.59
N ALA A 459 -4.36 29.32 29.37
CA ALA A 459 -3.51 29.24 30.57
C ALA A 459 -4.04 28.24 31.61
N SER A 460 -5.37 28.02 31.68
CA SER A 460 -6.00 27.01 32.52
C SER A 460 -5.63 25.57 32.16
N GLU A 461 -5.22 25.32 30.92
CA GLU A 461 -4.81 23.99 30.46
C GLU A 461 -3.38 23.69 30.89
N LEU A 462 -2.47 24.67 30.82
CA LEU A 462 -1.13 24.56 31.37
C LEU A 462 -1.15 24.48 32.92
N ALA A 463 -2.12 25.11 33.58
CA ALA A 463 -2.31 25.03 35.03
C ALA A 463 -2.59 23.59 35.53
N LYS A 464 -3.09 22.68 34.68
CA LYS A 464 -3.23 21.24 35.00
C LYS A 464 -1.89 20.55 35.28
N LEU A 465 -0.78 21.14 34.84
CA LEU A 465 0.58 20.62 34.98
C LEU A 465 1.38 21.30 36.10
N GLU A 466 0.77 22.20 36.87
CA GLU A 466 1.37 22.78 38.07
C GLU A 466 1.65 21.70 39.12
N GLY A 467 2.81 21.78 39.78
CA GLY A 467 3.27 20.80 40.76
C GLY A 467 3.85 19.49 40.18
N VAL A 468 3.56 19.15 38.93
CA VAL A 468 4.15 17.97 38.23
C VAL A 468 5.19 18.33 37.16
N THR A 469 5.35 19.62 36.84
CA THR A 469 6.39 20.14 35.93
C THR A 469 7.22 21.24 36.58
N LYS A 470 8.43 21.47 36.08
CA LYS A 470 9.27 22.65 36.38
C LYS A 470 8.91 23.87 35.54
N GLY A 471 8.26 23.64 34.40
CA GLY A 471 7.80 24.67 33.48
C GLY A 471 6.99 24.03 32.36
N ALA A 472 5.86 24.65 32.03
CA ALA A 472 4.95 24.19 30.98
C ALA A 472 4.59 25.37 30.07
N TRP A 473 4.63 25.12 28.76
CA TRP A 473 4.37 26.13 27.73
C TRP A 473 3.56 25.55 26.58
N ALA A 474 2.87 26.42 25.84
CA ALA A 474 2.21 26.09 24.58
C ALA A 474 2.53 27.17 23.55
N GLN A 475 2.94 26.76 22.35
CA GLN A 475 3.18 27.65 21.22
C GLN A 475 3.13 26.83 19.93
N ARG A 476 2.24 27.16 18.99
CA ARG A 476 2.27 26.56 17.65
C ARG A 476 3.58 26.96 16.93
N HIS A 477 4.36 25.96 16.52
CA HIS A 477 5.61 26.11 15.77
C HIS A 477 5.71 25.17 14.56
N GLY A 478 4.97 24.05 14.51
CA GLY A 478 4.84 23.19 13.31
C GLY A 478 6.05 22.32 12.99
N GLU A 479 7.00 22.19 13.91
CA GLU A 479 8.24 21.42 13.73
C GLU A 479 8.17 20.02 14.37
N TYR A 480 6.97 19.61 14.85
CA TYR A 480 6.70 18.35 15.54
C TYR A 480 7.58 18.13 16.79
N ASP A 481 7.54 16.92 17.35
CA ASP A 481 8.16 16.51 18.62
C ASP A 481 9.63 16.96 18.75
N PHE A 482 10.44 16.76 17.70
CA PHE A 482 11.84 17.17 17.68
C PHE A 482 12.04 18.69 17.79
N GLY A 483 11.13 19.49 17.21
CA GLY A 483 11.16 20.94 17.36
C GLY A 483 10.80 21.38 18.79
N SER A 484 9.84 20.70 19.42
CA SER A 484 9.56 20.89 20.85
C SER A 484 10.78 20.54 21.72
N TYR A 485 11.46 19.41 21.45
CA TYR A 485 12.68 19.03 22.18
C TYR A 485 13.79 20.09 22.05
N ARG A 486 14.06 20.60 20.84
CA ARG A 486 15.03 21.70 20.61
C ARG A 486 14.64 22.96 21.39
N ARG A 487 13.39 23.42 21.24
CA ARG A 487 12.87 24.65 21.86
C ARG A 487 12.84 24.56 23.39
N LEU A 488 12.63 23.36 23.94
CA LEU A 488 12.77 23.11 25.37
C LEU A 488 14.24 23.16 25.82
N ALA A 489 15.16 22.57 25.08
CA ALA A 489 16.60 22.62 25.42
C ALA A 489 17.16 24.05 25.38
N GLU A 490 16.71 24.88 24.43
CA GLU A 490 17.00 26.31 24.35
C GLU A 490 16.44 27.09 25.57
N ARG A 491 15.23 26.75 26.03
CA ARG A 491 14.56 27.42 27.17
C ARG A 491 15.12 27.01 28.54
N VAL A 492 15.52 25.75 28.71
CA VAL A 492 16.14 25.24 29.94
C VAL A 492 17.61 25.68 30.03
N GLY A 493 18.28 25.76 28.88
CA GLY A 493 19.70 26.10 28.77
C GLY A 493 20.60 24.88 28.90
N TRP A 494 21.52 24.70 27.96
CA TRP A 494 22.46 23.58 27.95
C TRP A 494 23.33 23.52 29.20
N ASP A 495 23.77 24.67 29.71
CA ASP A 495 24.53 24.79 30.97
C ASP A 495 23.77 24.23 32.20
N VAL A 496 22.44 24.11 32.12
CA VAL A 496 21.57 23.48 33.12
C VAL A 496 21.38 21.99 32.81
N LEU A 497 21.12 21.64 31.54
CA LEU A 497 20.95 20.25 31.09
C LEU A 497 22.20 19.40 31.36
N GLU A 498 23.38 19.91 31.05
CA GLU A 498 24.68 19.23 31.24
C GLU A 498 25.02 18.98 32.73
N THR A 499 24.23 19.49 33.67
CA THR A 499 24.32 19.17 35.11
C THR A 499 23.60 17.88 35.51
N TYR A 500 22.68 17.37 34.68
CA TYR A 500 21.96 16.13 34.93
C TYR A 500 22.79 14.92 34.46
N ASP A 501 22.48 13.74 34.99
CA ASP A 501 23.15 12.50 34.61
C ASP A 501 22.60 11.96 33.26
N GLU A 502 21.32 12.22 33.02
CA GLU A 502 20.51 11.67 31.94
C GLU A 502 19.39 12.64 31.49
N LEU A 503 19.21 12.79 30.18
CA LEU A 503 18.21 13.61 29.49
C LEU A 503 17.19 12.70 28.80
N LEU A 504 15.90 12.84 29.12
CA LEU A 504 14.80 12.11 28.49
C LEU A 504 14.10 12.98 27.44
N LEU A 505 13.82 12.42 26.27
CA LEU A 505 12.93 12.98 25.24
C LEU A 505 11.70 12.08 25.12
N VAL A 506 10.51 12.62 25.43
CA VAL A 506 9.26 11.84 25.55
C VAL A 506 8.10 12.62 24.94
N ASN A 507 7.10 11.94 24.35
CA ASN A 507 5.91 12.62 23.83
C ASN A 507 4.57 11.91 24.07
N ASP A 508 3.48 12.67 23.86
CA ASP A 508 2.09 12.27 24.15
C ASP A 508 1.44 11.29 23.17
N SER A 509 2.16 10.80 22.15
CA SER A 509 1.59 9.94 21.10
C SER A 509 1.25 8.51 21.56
N CYS A 510 1.36 8.24 22.86
CA CYS A 510 1.14 6.96 23.52
C CYS A 510 0.22 7.13 24.75
N TYR A 511 -0.59 6.11 25.03
CA TYR A 511 -1.31 5.96 26.29
C TYR A 511 -0.49 5.12 27.28
N LEU A 512 -0.40 5.56 28.53
CA LEU A 512 0.32 4.87 29.61
C LEU A 512 -0.56 3.76 30.22
N LEU A 513 -0.19 2.49 30.04
CA LEU A 513 -0.98 1.35 30.52
C LEU A 513 -0.61 0.89 31.94
N ARG A 514 0.65 1.09 32.34
CA ARG A 514 1.24 0.60 33.59
C ARG A 514 2.28 1.60 34.14
N PRO A 515 2.62 1.58 35.44
CA PRO A 515 3.71 2.39 36.00
C PRO A 515 5.07 2.14 35.31
N LEU A 516 5.91 3.16 35.31
CA LEU A 516 7.24 3.15 34.69
C LEU A 516 8.34 2.60 35.60
N ASP A 517 8.02 2.16 36.82
CA ASP A 517 8.98 1.59 37.79
C ASP A 517 9.88 0.50 37.17
N GLU A 518 9.31 -0.44 36.42
CA GLU A 518 10.11 -1.47 35.72
C GLU A 518 10.92 -0.89 34.56
N VAL A 519 10.41 0.13 33.88
CA VAL A 519 11.08 0.79 32.75
C VAL A 519 12.38 1.44 33.20
N PHE A 520 12.31 2.23 34.28
CA PHE A 520 13.49 2.86 34.89
C PHE A 520 14.40 1.82 35.55
N ALA A 521 13.87 0.82 36.26
CA ALA A 521 14.69 -0.25 36.86
C ALA A 521 15.47 -1.06 35.80
N ARG A 522 14.85 -1.40 34.66
CA ARG A 522 15.55 -2.05 33.54
C ARG A 522 16.58 -1.13 32.90
N MET A 523 16.28 0.15 32.70
CA MET A 523 17.21 1.13 32.11
C MET A 523 18.44 1.37 33.00
N ASP A 524 18.24 1.51 34.32
CA ASP A 524 19.31 1.82 35.28
C ASP A 524 20.29 0.66 35.47
N ALA A 525 19.85 -0.58 35.26
CA ALA A 525 20.70 -1.76 35.30
C ALA A 525 21.65 -1.88 34.08
N ARG A 526 21.41 -1.15 32.98
CA ARG A 526 22.21 -1.25 31.75
C ARG A 526 23.36 -0.26 31.71
N ALA A 527 24.49 -0.73 31.15
CA ALA A 527 25.59 0.13 30.73
C ALA A 527 25.38 0.50 29.27
N CYS A 528 25.09 1.77 29.02
CA CYS A 528 24.84 2.34 27.70
C CYS A 528 24.95 3.87 27.80
N ASP A 529 25.22 4.52 26.68
CA ASP A 529 25.33 5.99 26.58
C ASP A 529 23.99 6.63 26.18
N TRP A 530 23.10 5.84 25.56
CA TRP A 530 21.71 6.19 25.30
C TRP A 530 20.79 4.96 25.33
N TRP A 531 19.48 5.17 25.32
CA TRP A 531 18.47 4.12 25.52
C TRP A 531 17.12 4.51 24.91
N GLY A 532 16.24 3.55 24.68
CA GLY A 532 14.84 3.80 24.31
C GLY A 532 13.92 2.59 24.50
N LEU A 533 12.61 2.76 24.35
CA LEU A 533 11.68 1.66 24.62
C LEU A 533 11.79 0.50 23.63
N GLN A 534 11.96 0.76 22.32
CA GLN A 534 11.88 -0.28 21.29
C GLN A 534 12.64 0.13 20.01
N ALA A 535 13.29 -0.85 19.36
CA ALA A 535 13.99 -0.68 18.08
C ALA A 535 13.27 -1.42 16.93
N THR A 536 13.44 -0.95 15.69
CA THR A 536 12.90 -1.58 14.47
C THR A 536 13.88 -1.48 13.31
N LYS A 537 13.75 -2.40 12.34
CA LYS A 537 14.27 -2.30 10.96
C LYS A 537 13.07 -2.14 10.03
N GLY A 538 13.24 -1.49 8.89
CA GLY A 538 12.16 -1.24 7.95
C GLY A 538 11.40 0.09 8.16
N LEU A 539 10.84 0.58 7.05
CA LEU A 539 9.78 1.59 6.93
C LEU A 539 8.60 0.96 6.17
N ALA A 540 7.43 1.60 6.18
CA ALA A 540 6.25 1.13 5.43
C ALA A 540 6.55 0.79 3.95
N ARG A 541 7.42 1.56 3.29
CA ARG A 541 7.86 1.34 1.90
C ARG A 541 8.88 0.20 1.71
N THR A 542 9.63 -0.17 2.75
CA THR A 542 10.62 -1.26 2.74
C THR A 542 10.15 -2.51 3.48
N ARG A 543 8.90 -2.54 3.98
CA ARG A 543 8.27 -3.64 4.74
C ARG A 543 8.61 -5.03 4.16
N THR A 544 8.33 -5.25 2.87
CA THR A 544 8.55 -6.54 2.19
C THR A 544 10.03 -6.94 2.08
N ALA A 545 10.97 -6.00 2.24
CA ALA A 545 12.40 -6.30 2.36
C ALA A 545 12.78 -6.60 3.82
N ALA A 546 12.28 -5.82 4.78
CA ALA A 546 12.51 -6.05 6.22
C ALA A 546 11.98 -7.42 6.69
N GLU A 547 10.73 -7.77 6.35
CA GLU A 547 10.09 -9.06 6.66
C GLU A 547 10.77 -10.27 5.96
N ARG A 548 11.71 -10.03 5.03
CA ARG A 548 12.56 -11.06 4.40
C ARG A 548 13.92 -11.20 5.05
N LEU A 549 14.38 -10.25 5.85
CA LEU A 549 15.67 -10.35 6.56
C LEU A 549 15.61 -11.38 7.68
N PHE A 550 14.48 -11.48 8.38
CA PHE A 550 14.22 -12.45 9.46
C PHE A 550 12.71 -12.59 9.72
N ARG A 551 12.28 -13.81 10.11
CA ARG A 551 10.85 -14.16 10.33
C ARG A 551 10.43 -14.28 11.79
N ALA A 552 11.39 -14.48 12.69
CA ALA A 552 11.18 -14.55 14.14
C ALA A 552 11.99 -13.43 14.83
N PRO A 553 11.59 -12.95 16.02
CA PRO A 553 12.31 -11.88 16.71
C PRO A 553 13.77 -12.25 17.02
N ILE A 554 14.69 -11.29 16.87
CA ILE A 554 16.13 -11.48 17.11
C ILE A 554 16.54 -10.79 18.42
N PRO A 555 17.25 -11.46 19.35
CA PRO A 555 17.75 -10.83 20.57
C PRO A 555 18.60 -9.58 20.30
N MET A 556 18.38 -8.51 21.06
CA MET A 556 19.04 -7.20 20.85
C MET A 556 20.55 -7.23 21.07
N ASP A 557 21.08 -8.16 21.87
CA ASP A 557 22.54 -8.38 21.95
C ASP A 557 23.12 -8.90 20.62
N SER A 558 22.44 -9.84 19.96
CA SER A 558 22.82 -10.28 18.61
C SER A 558 22.76 -9.12 17.62
N VAL A 559 21.74 -8.26 17.72
CA VAL A 559 21.63 -7.05 16.89
C VAL A 559 22.85 -6.15 17.09
N ARG A 560 23.12 -5.75 18.34
CA ARG A 560 24.24 -4.88 18.73
C ARG A 560 25.58 -5.39 18.25
N TYR A 561 25.95 -6.62 18.57
CA TYR A 561 27.33 -7.12 18.42
C TYR A 561 27.60 -7.87 17.10
N SER A 562 26.58 -7.99 16.21
CA SER A 562 26.75 -8.71 14.94
C SER A 562 25.88 -8.26 13.76
N MET A 563 24.84 -7.45 13.96
CA MET A 563 23.95 -7.03 12.87
C MET A 563 24.03 -5.55 12.52
N ILE A 564 24.52 -4.68 13.42
CA ILE A 564 24.70 -3.25 13.11
C ILE A 564 25.57 -3.06 11.86
N ASP A 565 26.74 -3.72 11.78
CA ASP A 565 27.61 -3.66 10.59
C ASP A 565 26.85 -4.10 9.31
N ARG A 566 26.06 -5.18 9.42
CA ARG A 566 25.26 -5.72 8.30
C ARG A 566 24.09 -4.81 7.92
N PHE A 567 23.55 -4.02 8.85
CA PHE A 567 22.57 -2.99 8.55
C PHE A 567 23.24 -1.76 7.92
N GLU A 568 24.46 -1.38 8.33
CA GLU A 568 25.25 -0.34 7.66
C GLU A 568 25.70 -0.71 6.24
N ASP A 569 25.77 -2.01 5.92
CA ASP A 569 25.93 -2.57 4.57
C ASP A 569 24.62 -2.78 3.79
N ASP A 570 23.45 -2.50 4.37
CA ASP A 570 22.17 -2.54 3.67
C ASP A 570 21.93 -1.22 2.91
N ASP A 571 21.71 -1.31 1.59
CA ASP A 571 21.34 -0.21 0.66
C ASP A 571 20.27 0.76 1.23
N THR A 572 19.46 0.32 2.20
CA THR A 572 18.30 1.06 2.75
C THR A 572 18.51 1.79 4.09
N TYR A 573 19.55 1.47 4.89
CA TYR A 573 19.65 1.75 6.35
C TYR A 573 18.43 2.44 7.00
N ASP A 574 17.49 1.63 7.49
CA ASP A 574 16.29 2.09 8.19
C ASP A 574 16.16 1.50 9.61
N PHE A 575 17.29 1.04 10.19
CA PHE A 575 17.36 0.67 11.61
C PHE A 575 17.28 1.91 12.50
N HIS A 576 16.34 1.91 13.46
CA HIS A 576 16.18 3.00 14.42
C HIS A 576 15.60 2.54 15.76
N VAL A 577 15.94 3.28 16.82
CA VAL A 577 15.24 3.25 18.11
C VAL A 577 14.17 4.35 18.08
N ALA A 578 12.95 4.03 18.50
CA ALA A 578 11.79 4.87 18.21
C ALA A 578 11.64 6.09 19.14
N SER A 579 11.30 7.26 18.58
CA SER A 579 11.55 8.58 19.18
C SER A 579 10.52 9.11 20.18
N TYR A 580 9.56 8.28 20.61
CA TYR A 580 8.53 8.65 21.59
C TYR A 580 8.96 8.44 23.05
N PHE A 581 10.06 7.72 23.27
CA PHE A 581 10.75 7.62 24.55
C PHE A 581 12.22 7.28 24.30
N LEU A 582 13.09 8.29 24.48
CA LEU A 582 14.54 8.19 24.34
C LEU A 582 15.23 8.76 25.59
N ALA A 583 16.37 8.19 25.97
CA ALA A 583 17.20 8.68 27.08
C ALA A 583 18.66 8.83 26.64
N TYR A 584 19.31 9.90 27.07
CA TYR A 584 20.69 10.27 26.71
C TYR A 584 21.51 10.56 27.95
N ARG A 585 22.57 9.79 28.17
CA ARG A 585 23.43 9.92 29.35
C ARG A 585 24.58 10.88 29.09
N THR A 586 25.32 11.17 30.17
CA THR A 586 26.41 12.15 30.21
C THR A 586 27.35 12.16 28.97
N PRO A 587 27.78 11.03 28.37
CA PRO A 587 28.64 11.06 27.18
C PRO A 587 27.97 11.65 25.92
N VAL A 588 26.69 11.35 25.66
CA VAL A 588 25.93 11.96 24.56
C VAL A 588 25.50 13.38 24.93
N LEU A 589 25.05 13.58 26.17
CA LEU A 589 24.53 14.85 26.66
C LEU A 589 25.58 15.98 26.65
N ARG A 590 26.86 15.64 26.78
CA ARG A 590 28.00 16.58 26.70
C ARG A 590 28.75 16.53 25.36
N ASP A 591 28.23 15.82 24.37
CA ASP A 591 28.78 15.81 23.01
C ASP A 591 28.38 17.11 22.27
N PRO A 592 29.34 17.98 21.88
CA PRO A 592 29.01 19.22 21.16
C PRO A 592 28.34 18.97 19.80
N GLU A 593 28.59 17.83 19.17
CA GLU A 593 27.93 17.44 17.92
C GLU A 593 26.48 16.98 18.16
N PHE A 594 26.14 16.37 19.31
CA PHE A 594 24.75 16.10 19.69
C PHE A 594 23.96 17.40 19.93
N ARG A 595 24.58 18.38 20.60
CA ARG A 595 24.02 19.74 20.75
C ARG A 595 23.83 20.43 19.40
N ARG A 596 24.80 20.33 18.48
CA ARG A 596 24.67 20.83 17.10
C ARG A 596 23.54 20.13 16.35
N TYR A 597 23.41 18.82 16.52
CA TYR A 597 22.38 18.00 15.90
C TYR A 597 20.97 18.44 16.32
N LEU A 598 20.69 18.53 17.63
CA LEU A 598 19.37 18.97 18.11
C LEU A 598 19.06 20.42 17.72
N GLY A 599 20.09 21.30 17.64
CA GLY A 599 19.94 22.65 17.11
C GLY A 599 19.53 22.71 15.62
N SER A 600 19.89 21.71 14.83
CA SER A 600 19.60 21.61 13.38
C SER A 600 18.18 21.18 13.02
N VAL A 601 17.29 21.03 14.00
CA VAL A 601 15.87 20.69 13.75
C VAL A 601 15.15 21.90 13.15
N THR A 602 14.54 21.70 11.97
CA THR A 602 13.76 22.71 11.24
C THR A 602 12.39 22.15 10.85
N ALA A 603 11.46 23.03 10.46
CA ALA A 603 10.17 22.60 9.91
C ALA A 603 10.38 21.81 8.61
N GLN A 604 9.66 20.70 8.44
CA GLN A 604 9.88 19.74 7.35
C GLN A 604 8.66 19.57 6.46
N ARG A 605 8.89 19.43 5.15
CA ARG A 605 7.86 19.31 4.11
C ARG A 605 6.95 18.08 4.26
N SER A 606 7.33 17.09 5.09
CA SER A 606 6.51 15.90 5.39
C SER A 606 6.93 15.18 6.68
N LYS A 607 6.02 14.40 7.27
CA LYS A 607 6.32 13.53 8.42
C LYS A 607 7.38 12.46 8.11
N ILE A 608 7.44 11.96 6.87
CA ILE A 608 8.47 10.96 6.49
C ILE A 608 9.88 11.58 6.44
N ALA A 609 10.01 12.86 6.02
CA ALA A 609 11.27 13.58 6.09
C ALA A 609 11.76 13.76 7.53
N ILE A 610 10.85 13.97 8.50
CA ILE A 610 11.17 14.03 9.94
C ILE A 610 11.72 12.68 10.43
N ILE A 611 11.03 11.57 10.12
CA ILE A 611 11.46 10.22 10.49
C ILE A 611 12.85 9.92 9.90
N GLN A 612 13.07 10.22 8.62
CA GLN A 612 14.37 10.02 7.97
C GLN A 612 15.47 10.91 8.56
N LYS A 613 15.23 12.22 8.71
CA LYS A 613 16.25 13.17 9.16
C LYS A 613 16.60 13.03 10.63
N TYR A 614 15.61 12.85 11.50
CA TYR A 614 15.72 13.07 12.94
C TYR A 614 15.51 11.82 13.80
N GLU A 615 14.80 10.79 13.32
CA GLU A 615 14.61 9.52 14.07
C GLU A 615 15.62 8.44 13.63
N ILE A 616 15.62 8.11 12.33
CA ILE A 616 16.62 7.22 11.73
C ILE A 616 17.99 7.91 11.74
N GLY A 617 18.06 9.16 11.29
CA GLY A 617 19.29 9.95 11.28
C GLY A 617 19.97 10.05 12.65
N LEU A 618 19.21 10.19 13.74
CA LEU A 618 19.78 10.30 15.10
C LEU A 618 20.31 8.96 15.60
N THR A 619 19.53 7.87 15.46
CA THR A 619 20.02 6.51 15.77
C THR A 619 21.32 6.22 15.03
N ARG A 620 21.34 6.54 13.73
CA ARG A 620 22.48 6.34 12.85
C ARG A 620 23.68 7.22 13.19
N TRP A 621 23.45 8.48 13.58
CA TRP A 621 24.50 9.37 14.05
C TRP A 621 25.17 8.83 15.32
N LEU A 622 24.37 8.42 16.31
CA LEU A 622 24.86 7.90 17.60
C LEU A 622 25.70 6.62 17.42
N VAL A 623 25.21 5.68 16.60
CA VAL A 623 25.91 4.43 16.27
C VAL A 623 27.26 4.71 15.60
N HIS A 624 27.31 5.54 14.55
CA HIS A 624 28.57 5.88 13.88
C HIS A 624 29.59 6.56 14.82
N HIS A 625 29.14 7.32 15.83
CA HIS A 625 30.02 8.00 16.81
C HIS A 625 30.44 7.09 17.99
N GLY A 626 30.05 5.81 17.98
CA GLY A 626 30.49 4.83 18.98
C GLY A 626 29.71 4.86 20.30
N HIS A 627 28.54 5.52 20.36
CA HIS A 627 27.73 5.61 21.58
C HIS A 627 26.89 4.33 21.79
N ALA A 628 27.13 3.60 22.88
CA ALA A 628 26.43 2.35 23.22
C ALA A 628 24.94 2.57 23.48
N PHE A 629 24.10 1.60 23.07
CA PHE A 629 22.65 1.66 23.28
C PHE A 629 22.06 0.37 23.86
N ASP A 630 20.92 0.47 24.53
CA ASP A 630 20.07 -0.69 24.87
C ASP A 630 18.58 -0.32 24.77
N THR A 631 17.68 -1.29 24.89
CA THR A 631 16.22 -1.06 24.81
C THR A 631 15.41 -1.82 25.86
N PHE A 632 14.19 -1.36 26.16
CA PHE A 632 13.26 -2.10 27.06
C PHE A 632 12.83 -3.43 26.46
N VAL A 633 12.39 -3.40 25.20
CA VAL A 633 12.10 -4.60 24.40
C VAL A 633 13.44 -5.24 24.04
N THR A 634 13.62 -6.50 24.46
CA THR A 634 14.90 -7.23 24.34
C THR A 634 15.09 -7.92 22.99
N SER A 635 14.14 -7.79 22.07
CA SER A 635 14.16 -8.40 20.73
C SER A 635 13.79 -7.41 19.63
N LEU A 636 14.45 -7.51 18.48
CA LEU A 636 14.08 -6.84 17.24
C LEU A 636 13.05 -7.70 16.49
N TYR A 637 11.84 -7.19 16.31
CA TYR A 637 10.73 -7.90 15.63
C TYR A 637 10.81 -7.70 14.11
N PRO A 638 10.28 -8.64 13.29
CA PRO A 638 10.43 -8.63 11.82
C PRO A 638 10.05 -7.31 11.14
N PHE A 639 9.06 -6.59 11.69
CA PHE A 639 8.66 -5.27 11.21
C PHE A 639 7.78 -4.54 12.24
N HIS A 640 8.06 -3.25 12.50
CA HIS A 640 7.19 -2.26 13.19
C HIS A 640 6.23 -2.87 14.25
N PRO A 641 6.75 -3.38 15.39
CA PRO A 641 5.93 -4.18 16.30
C PRO A 641 4.77 -3.38 16.92
N ILE A 642 5.01 -2.13 17.35
CA ILE A 642 4.01 -1.25 18.00
C ILE A 642 2.84 -0.77 17.10
N PHE A 643 2.85 -1.16 15.82
CA PHE A 643 1.82 -0.82 14.85
C PHE A 643 1.21 -2.06 14.17
N SER A 644 1.66 -3.25 14.54
CA SER A 644 1.26 -4.53 13.94
C SER A 644 0.72 -5.48 15.01
N ARG A 645 0.35 -6.71 14.62
CA ARG A 645 -0.16 -7.74 15.56
C ARG A 645 0.74 -7.98 16.77
N TRP A 646 2.05 -7.83 16.58
CA TRP A 646 3.07 -7.96 17.62
C TRP A 646 2.91 -6.95 18.77
N HIS A 647 2.14 -5.87 18.60
CA HIS A 647 1.96 -4.91 19.68
C HIS A 647 1.29 -5.53 20.90
N PHE A 648 0.30 -6.42 20.70
CA PHE A 648 -0.35 -7.12 21.81
C PHE A 648 0.62 -8.07 22.51
N THR A 649 1.44 -8.82 21.76
CA THR A 649 2.53 -9.66 22.30
C THR A 649 3.50 -8.83 23.17
N LEU A 650 3.84 -7.61 22.74
CA LEU A 650 4.63 -6.71 23.58
C LEU A 650 3.91 -6.33 24.88
N LEU A 651 2.58 -6.13 24.87
CA LEU A 651 1.83 -5.84 26.11
C LEU A 651 1.77 -7.07 27.04
N ASP A 652 1.68 -8.28 26.49
CA ASP A 652 1.82 -9.55 27.24
C ASP A 652 3.20 -9.62 27.91
N GLU A 653 4.28 -9.34 27.16
CA GLU A 653 5.67 -9.23 27.64
C GLU A 653 5.92 -8.04 28.61
N GLY A 654 4.90 -7.21 28.83
CA GLY A 654 4.90 -6.13 29.82
C GLY A 654 5.29 -4.75 29.33
N PHE A 655 5.19 -4.49 28.02
CA PHE A 655 5.44 -3.19 27.43
C PHE A 655 4.44 -2.12 27.95
N PRO A 656 4.92 -0.95 28.41
CA PRO A 656 4.14 -0.02 29.23
C PRO A 656 3.18 0.91 28.47
N LEU A 657 3.30 1.00 27.14
CA LEU A 657 2.64 2.03 26.33
C LEU A 657 1.80 1.45 25.18
N LEU A 658 0.61 2.01 24.96
CA LEU A 658 -0.23 1.74 23.77
C LEU A 658 -0.14 2.89 22.77
N LYS A 659 0.26 2.61 21.54
CA LYS A 659 0.52 3.66 20.53
C LYS A 659 -0.78 4.20 19.93
N ARG A 660 -1.11 5.49 20.12
CA ARG A 660 -2.39 6.10 19.68
C ARG A 660 -2.66 5.93 18.17
N PHE A 661 -1.62 6.15 17.36
CA PHE A 661 -1.65 6.04 15.89
C PHE A 661 -1.89 4.60 15.36
N PHE A 662 -1.75 3.57 16.20
CA PHE A 662 -2.16 2.20 15.87
C PHE A 662 -3.69 2.10 15.75
N LEU A 663 -4.41 2.74 16.67
CA LEU A 663 -5.87 2.71 16.76
C LEU A 663 -6.57 3.72 15.82
N THR A 664 -5.97 4.89 15.56
CA THR A 664 -6.60 5.94 14.72
C THR A 664 -6.42 5.74 13.22
N GLU A 665 -5.32 5.11 12.78
CA GLU A 665 -5.01 4.90 11.36
C GLU A 665 -5.08 3.43 10.94
N ASN A 666 -4.73 2.50 11.83
CA ASN A 666 -4.53 1.08 11.56
C ASN A 666 -3.85 0.80 10.20
N HIS A 667 -2.76 1.52 9.92
CA HIS A 667 -2.12 1.61 8.61
C HIS A 667 -1.44 0.31 8.13
N TYR A 668 -1.45 -0.75 8.94
CA TYR A 668 -1.05 -2.10 8.54
C TYR A 668 -2.23 -3.10 8.48
N TYR A 669 -3.46 -2.61 8.65
CA TYR A 669 -4.72 -3.34 8.52
C TYR A 669 -4.81 -4.56 9.47
N VAL A 670 -4.42 -4.36 10.74
CA VAL A 670 -4.54 -5.37 11.80
C VAL A 670 -6.02 -5.57 12.11
N PRO A 671 -6.56 -6.79 12.03
CA PRO A 671 -8.00 -6.98 12.12
C PRO A 671 -8.53 -6.91 13.56
N ARG A 672 -9.84 -6.65 13.67
CA ARG A 672 -10.60 -6.68 14.92
C ARG A 672 -10.06 -5.75 16.04
N LEU A 673 -9.46 -4.61 15.70
CA LEU A 673 -9.02 -3.65 16.72
C LEU A 673 -10.17 -3.05 17.54
N LYS A 674 -11.44 -3.22 17.15
CA LYS A 674 -12.60 -2.90 18.00
C LYS A 674 -12.55 -3.58 19.37
N ASP A 675 -11.88 -4.74 19.47
CA ASP A 675 -11.71 -5.53 20.69
C ASP A 675 -10.51 -5.02 21.55
N TRP A 676 -9.94 -3.83 21.28
CA TRP A 676 -8.69 -3.38 21.91
C TRP A 676 -8.77 -3.14 23.42
N THR A 677 -9.91 -2.67 23.93
CA THR A 677 -10.12 -2.41 25.37
C THR A 677 -9.91 -3.67 26.20
N ASP A 678 -10.50 -4.77 25.72
CA ASP A 678 -10.59 -6.02 26.46
C ASP A 678 -9.23 -6.74 26.45
N ARG A 679 -8.52 -6.65 25.31
CA ARG A 679 -7.12 -7.09 25.18
C ARG A 679 -6.18 -6.31 26.09
N VAL A 680 -6.38 -5.00 26.25
CA VAL A 680 -5.59 -4.17 27.18
C VAL A 680 -5.92 -4.53 28.63
N LEU A 681 -7.19 -4.65 29.00
CA LEU A 681 -7.59 -4.98 30.38
C LEU A 681 -7.18 -6.40 30.81
N ALA A 682 -7.08 -7.35 29.87
CA ALA A 682 -6.58 -8.70 30.14
C ALA A 682 -5.12 -8.71 30.63
N VAL A 683 -4.29 -7.74 30.20
CA VAL A 683 -2.86 -7.64 30.55
C VAL A 683 -2.54 -6.48 31.48
N ALA A 684 -3.39 -5.45 31.55
CA ALA A 684 -3.23 -4.28 32.40
C ALA A 684 -4.61 -3.88 32.97
N PRO A 685 -5.11 -4.60 34.01
CA PRO A 685 -6.46 -4.41 34.53
C PRO A 685 -6.75 -2.99 35.07
N ASP A 686 -5.71 -2.31 35.57
CA ASP A 686 -5.80 -0.95 36.11
C ASP A 686 -5.66 0.16 35.05
N ALA A 687 -5.49 -0.19 33.75
CA ALA A 687 -5.31 0.79 32.69
C ALA A 687 -6.57 1.65 32.50
N PRO A 688 -6.48 2.99 32.46
CA PRO A 688 -7.64 3.89 32.37
C PRO A 688 -8.22 3.97 30.94
N VAL A 689 -8.63 2.84 30.38
CA VAL A 689 -9.11 2.70 28.97
C VAL A 689 -10.27 3.62 28.62
N ALA A 690 -11.16 3.96 29.57
CA ALA A 690 -12.25 4.91 29.36
C ALA A 690 -11.77 6.36 29.14
N THR A 691 -10.58 6.73 29.63
CA THR A 691 -9.93 8.01 29.31
C THR A 691 -9.28 7.97 27.93
N PHE A 692 -8.64 6.86 27.57
CA PHE A 692 -8.07 6.70 26.23
C PHE A 692 -9.16 6.69 25.15
N GLU A 693 -10.28 6.01 25.38
CA GLU A 693 -11.43 5.98 24.48
C GLU A 693 -12.06 7.38 24.30
N ARG A 694 -12.18 8.14 25.40
CA ARG A 694 -12.61 9.56 25.37
C ARG A 694 -11.68 10.41 24.49
N ASN A 695 -10.37 10.21 24.59
CA ASN A 695 -9.40 10.90 23.74
C ASN A 695 -9.54 10.48 22.26
N LEU A 696 -9.57 9.17 21.96
CA LEU A 696 -9.72 8.64 20.59
C LEU A 696 -10.97 9.21 19.88
N ARG A 697 -12.12 9.19 20.57
CA ARG A 697 -13.41 9.67 20.05
C ARG A 697 -13.48 11.20 19.88
N ARG A 698 -12.59 11.96 20.52
CA ARG A 698 -12.47 13.42 20.35
C ARG A 698 -11.59 13.78 19.15
N ILE A 699 -10.39 13.20 19.07
CA ILE A 699 -9.37 13.64 18.09
C ILE A 699 -9.51 12.96 16.71
N THR A 700 -10.35 11.95 16.58
CA THR A 700 -10.50 11.14 15.35
C THR A 700 -11.90 11.27 14.81
N ASP A 701 -12.04 11.48 13.49
CA ASP A 701 -13.33 11.40 12.82
C ASP A 701 -14.03 10.05 13.11
N PRO A 702 -15.32 10.01 13.47
CA PRO A 702 -16.02 8.78 13.82
C PRO A 702 -16.10 7.73 12.71
N GLN A 703 -16.17 8.13 11.43
CA GLN A 703 -16.17 7.18 10.31
C GLN A 703 -14.78 6.58 10.12
N LYS A 704 -13.74 7.41 10.19
CA LYS A 704 -12.33 6.97 10.15
C LYS A 704 -12.00 6.02 11.32
N LEU A 705 -12.41 6.37 12.55
CA LEU A 705 -12.18 5.54 13.73
C LEU A 705 -12.93 4.20 13.63
N ARG A 706 -14.16 4.19 13.09
CA ARG A 706 -14.89 2.95 12.80
C ARG A 706 -14.15 2.10 11.75
N ALA A 707 -13.81 2.69 10.62
CA ALA A 707 -13.09 1.99 9.54
C ALA A 707 -11.72 1.47 9.99
N SER A 708 -11.03 2.16 10.91
CA SER A 708 -9.77 1.74 11.51
C SER A 708 -9.93 0.56 12.48
N LEU A 709 -10.94 0.60 13.35
CA LEU A 709 -11.10 -0.40 14.42
C LEU A 709 -11.84 -1.67 13.97
N TRP A 710 -12.83 -1.57 13.08
CA TRP A 710 -13.69 -2.70 12.70
C TRP A 710 -13.19 -3.51 11.48
N ILE A 711 -11.94 -3.31 11.03
CA ILE A 711 -11.32 -4.07 9.92
C ILE A 711 -11.51 -5.58 10.13
N GLY A 712 -12.05 -6.27 9.11
CA GLY A 712 -12.31 -7.72 9.16
C GLY A 712 -13.49 -8.15 10.05
N THR A 713 -14.45 -7.27 10.34
CA THR A 713 -15.66 -7.60 11.13
C THR A 713 -16.95 -7.31 10.37
N GLU A 714 -18.04 -7.98 10.77
CA GLU A 714 -19.38 -7.87 10.17
C GLU A 714 -19.91 -6.44 10.05
N GLU A 715 -19.51 -5.52 10.95
CA GLU A 715 -19.98 -4.13 10.95
C GLU A 715 -19.00 -3.13 10.30
N GLY A 716 -17.87 -3.60 9.74
CA GLY A 716 -16.67 -2.77 9.55
C GLY A 716 -16.60 -1.86 8.32
N VAL A 717 -17.28 -2.24 7.24
CA VAL A 717 -17.47 -1.43 6.04
C VAL A 717 -18.91 -1.71 5.56
N GLU A 718 -19.50 -0.83 4.74
CA GLU A 718 -20.64 -1.26 3.93
C GLU A 718 -20.24 -2.47 3.07
N ASP A 719 -21.18 -3.38 2.85
CA ASP A 719 -20.96 -4.61 2.09
C ASP A 719 -20.44 -4.28 0.67
N PRO A 720 -19.16 -4.57 0.34
CA PRO A 720 -18.61 -4.17 -0.94
C PRO A 720 -19.22 -5.05 -2.04
N PRO A 721 -19.86 -4.47 -3.07
CA PRO A 721 -20.54 -5.26 -4.10
C PRO A 721 -19.57 -6.21 -4.79
N VAL A 722 -20.10 -7.33 -5.31
CA VAL A 722 -19.33 -8.28 -6.12
C VAL A 722 -18.57 -7.51 -7.20
N PRO A 723 -17.22 -7.62 -7.27
CA PRO A 723 -16.44 -6.83 -8.23
C PRO A 723 -16.87 -7.07 -9.68
N GLU A 724 -16.91 -6.01 -10.50
CA GLU A 724 -17.23 -6.14 -11.94
C GLU A 724 -16.18 -6.97 -12.71
N GLN A 725 -14.96 -7.08 -12.17
CA GLN A 725 -13.82 -7.75 -12.77
C GLN A 725 -13.02 -8.51 -11.70
N ARG A 726 -12.26 -9.54 -12.11
CA ARG A 726 -11.43 -10.33 -11.20
C ARG A 726 -10.35 -9.44 -10.56
N LEU A 727 -10.26 -9.47 -9.24
CA LEU A 727 -9.21 -8.79 -8.48
C LEU A 727 -7.85 -9.49 -8.71
N THR A 728 -6.78 -8.69 -8.89
CA THR A 728 -5.41 -9.22 -8.80
C THR A 728 -5.10 -9.67 -7.37
N PRO A 729 -4.07 -10.52 -7.15
CA PRO A 729 -3.71 -10.96 -5.80
C PRO A 729 -3.44 -9.81 -4.81
N SER A 730 -2.90 -8.67 -5.26
CA SER A 730 -2.65 -7.51 -4.42
C SER A 730 -3.94 -6.79 -4.01
N GLU A 731 -4.89 -6.65 -4.94
CA GLU A 731 -6.21 -6.08 -4.68
C GLU A 731 -7.05 -7.00 -3.80
N PHE A 732 -6.94 -8.32 -4.00
CA PHE A 732 -7.57 -9.33 -3.14
C PHE A 732 -7.12 -9.22 -1.68
N VAL A 733 -5.82 -9.04 -1.38
CA VAL A 733 -5.38 -8.83 0.03
C VAL A 733 -6.02 -7.61 0.67
N VAL A 734 -6.22 -6.53 -0.09
CA VAL A 734 -6.84 -5.29 0.41
C VAL A 734 -8.35 -5.49 0.60
N ALA A 735 -9.03 -6.07 -0.40
CA ALA A 735 -10.45 -6.38 -0.35
C ALA A 735 -10.78 -7.37 0.76
N ASP A 736 -9.95 -8.41 0.96
CA ASP A 736 -10.09 -9.37 2.05
C ASP A 736 -10.04 -8.69 3.41
N ARG A 737 -9.01 -7.88 3.70
CA ARG A 737 -8.91 -7.22 5.01
C ARG A 737 -10.06 -6.26 5.29
N LEU A 738 -10.57 -5.57 4.28
CA LEU A 738 -11.67 -4.63 4.43
C LEU A 738 -13.05 -5.30 4.44
N SER A 739 -13.20 -6.50 3.88
CA SER A 739 -14.49 -7.18 3.81
C SER A 739 -14.90 -7.82 5.14
N PRO A 740 -16.21 -7.76 5.50
CA PRO A 740 -16.73 -8.48 6.66
C PRO A 740 -16.48 -9.99 6.54
N LYS A 741 -16.28 -10.63 7.69
CA LYS A 741 -16.10 -12.09 7.81
C LYS A 741 -17.28 -12.67 8.57
N HIS A 742 -17.91 -13.69 8.00
CA HIS A 742 -19.12 -14.30 8.52
C HIS A 742 -18.80 -15.71 9.02
N ALA A 743 -18.94 -15.97 10.33
CA ALA A 743 -18.52 -17.24 10.95
C ALA A 743 -19.36 -18.45 10.48
N ASP A 744 -20.56 -18.19 9.99
CA ASP A 744 -21.50 -19.12 9.36
C ASP A 744 -21.23 -19.36 7.86
N TRP A 745 -20.34 -18.60 7.22
CA TRP A 745 -20.00 -18.78 5.79
C TRP A 745 -18.77 -19.69 5.66
N TRP A 746 -19.00 -20.90 5.15
CA TRP A 746 -18.01 -21.98 5.10
C TRP A 746 -17.64 -22.27 3.64
N ALA A 747 -16.38 -22.02 3.29
CA ALA A 747 -15.84 -22.27 1.95
C ALA A 747 -15.30 -23.69 1.80
N PHE A 748 -15.69 -24.34 0.70
CA PHE A 748 -15.28 -25.68 0.29
C PHE A 748 -14.64 -25.62 -1.12
N PRO A 749 -13.35 -25.27 -1.25
CA PRO A 749 -12.65 -25.30 -2.54
C PRO A 749 -12.34 -26.73 -2.97
N VAL A 750 -12.79 -27.09 -4.17
CA VAL A 750 -12.60 -28.44 -4.75
C VAL A 750 -11.13 -28.84 -4.88
N CYS A 751 -10.87 -30.14 -5.07
CA CYS A 751 -9.52 -30.68 -5.18
C CYS A 751 -8.67 -29.91 -6.20
N ALA A 752 -7.50 -29.42 -5.77
CA ALA A 752 -6.63 -28.58 -6.60
C ALA A 752 -5.96 -29.28 -7.78
N PHE A 753 -6.11 -30.62 -7.90
CA PHE A 753 -5.51 -31.43 -8.95
C PHE A 753 -6.54 -32.15 -9.84
N THR A 754 -7.61 -32.71 -9.26
CA THR A 754 -8.66 -33.40 -10.03
C THR A 754 -9.90 -32.54 -10.28
N GLU A 755 -10.03 -31.40 -9.58
CA GLU A 755 -11.22 -30.55 -9.55
C GLU A 755 -12.51 -31.24 -9.03
N ASN A 756 -12.42 -32.48 -8.56
CA ASN A 756 -13.54 -33.19 -7.94
C ASN A 756 -13.83 -32.65 -6.53
N PHE A 757 -15.10 -32.70 -6.12
CA PHE A 757 -15.52 -32.47 -4.74
C PHE A 757 -15.79 -33.82 -4.06
N SER A 758 -14.81 -34.34 -3.31
CA SER A 758 -14.86 -35.71 -2.76
C SER A 758 -14.01 -35.86 -1.49
N GLY A 759 -14.17 -36.95 -0.73
CA GLY A 759 -13.39 -37.20 0.49
C GLY A 759 -13.75 -36.24 1.65
N ASN A 760 -12.75 -35.84 2.46
CA ASN A 760 -13.01 -35.20 3.75
C ASN A 760 -13.80 -33.88 3.66
N GLU A 761 -13.53 -33.02 2.67
CA GLU A 761 -14.29 -31.78 2.48
C GLU A 761 -15.75 -32.03 2.01
N ARG A 762 -16.00 -33.13 1.29
CA ARG A 762 -17.34 -33.53 0.83
C ARG A 762 -18.17 -34.10 1.98
N ALA A 763 -17.56 -34.89 2.87
CA ALA A 763 -18.23 -35.44 4.04
C ALA A 763 -18.61 -34.37 5.07
N VAL A 764 -17.71 -33.42 5.37
CA VAL A 764 -18.06 -32.27 6.22
C VAL A 764 -19.15 -31.39 5.61
N PHE A 765 -19.19 -31.25 4.27
CA PHE A 765 -20.30 -30.58 3.58
C PHE A 765 -21.63 -31.32 3.78
N GLU A 766 -21.69 -32.63 3.53
CA GLU A 766 -22.92 -33.42 3.69
C GLU A 766 -23.46 -33.33 5.12
N GLN A 767 -22.57 -33.37 6.11
CA GLN A 767 -22.93 -33.21 7.53
C GLN A 767 -23.62 -31.87 7.87
N VAL A 768 -23.37 -30.80 7.11
CA VAL A 768 -23.97 -29.47 7.35
C VAL A 768 -24.97 -29.03 6.30
N LYS A 769 -25.15 -29.75 5.17
CA LYS A 769 -25.83 -29.24 3.98
C LYS A 769 -27.25 -28.71 4.27
N ASP A 770 -27.96 -29.37 5.17
CA ASP A 770 -29.34 -29.03 5.57
C ASP A 770 -29.44 -28.08 6.79
N ASP A 771 -28.31 -27.65 7.38
CA ASP A 771 -28.29 -26.65 8.47
C ASP A 771 -28.55 -25.23 7.91
N PRO A 772 -29.70 -24.59 8.18
CA PRO A 772 -29.99 -23.25 7.65
C PRO A 772 -29.16 -22.14 8.30
N ALA A 773 -28.48 -22.42 9.43
CA ALA A 773 -27.60 -21.47 10.11
C ALA A 773 -26.15 -21.48 9.56
N ILE A 774 -25.88 -22.22 8.48
CA ILE A 774 -24.59 -22.25 7.78
C ILE A 774 -24.82 -21.99 6.28
N ARG A 775 -24.04 -21.08 5.70
CA ARG A 775 -23.94 -20.84 4.25
C ARG A 775 -22.73 -21.59 3.69
N LYS A 776 -22.93 -22.43 2.67
CA LYS A 776 -21.90 -23.34 2.13
C LYS A 776 -21.51 -22.86 0.75
N ILE A 777 -20.22 -22.56 0.57
CA ILE A 777 -19.71 -21.93 -0.66
C ILE A 777 -18.76 -22.94 -1.33
N VAL A 778 -19.28 -23.71 -2.28
CA VAL A 778 -18.50 -24.70 -3.04
C VAL A 778 -17.78 -23.98 -4.19
N LEU A 779 -16.46 -23.88 -4.08
CA LEU A 779 -15.63 -23.10 -5.01
C LEU A 779 -15.04 -24.04 -6.08
N THR A 780 -15.64 -24.01 -7.27
CA THR A 780 -15.36 -24.92 -8.40
C THR A 780 -14.23 -24.42 -9.31
N ARG A 781 -13.87 -25.20 -10.33
CA ARG A 781 -12.77 -24.89 -11.27
C ARG A 781 -13.27 -25.02 -12.72
N GLY A 782 -12.67 -25.87 -13.56
CA GLY A 782 -13.17 -26.19 -14.89
C GLY A 782 -14.28 -27.24 -14.89
N LYS A 783 -14.30 -28.16 -13.92
CA LYS A 783 -15.38 -29.13 -13.72
C LYS A 783 -16.65 -28.49 -13.13
N GLU A 784 -17.79 -28.87 -13.71
CA GLU A 784 -19.12 -28.68 -13.14
C GLU A 784 -19.29 -29.58 -11.91
N ILE A 785 -19.92 -29.03 -10.86
CA ILE A 785 -20.23 -29.72 -9.60
C ILE A 785 -21.70 -29.46 -9.31
N VAL A 786 -22.45 -30.50 -8.94
CA VAL A 786 -23.87 -30.41 -8.58
C VAL A 786 -24.05 -31.06 -7.22
N VAL A 787 -24.63 -30.31 -6.28
CA VAL A 787 -24.90 -30.72 -4.89
C VAL A 787 -26.24 -30.16 -4.42
N ASP A 788 -26.84 -30.78 -3.42
CA ASP A 788 -28.07 -30.35 -2.75
C ASP A 788 -27.79 -29.75 -1.35
N GLY A 789 -28.86 -29.27 -0.69
CA GLY A 789 -28.81 -28.64 0.63
C GLY A 789 -29.45 -27.24 0.66
N VAL A 790 -29.44 -26.61 1.84
CA VAL A 790 -29.94 -25.24 2.07
C VAL A 790 -28.77 -24.25 2.17
N ASN A 791 -28.98 -23.03 1.68
CA ASN A 791 -27.97 -21.96 1.66
C ASN A 791 -26.62 -22.41 1.03
N VAL A 792 -26.70 -23.12 -0.09
CA VAL A 792 -25.55 -23.59 -0.87
C VAL A 792 -25.34 -22.70 -2.10
N ASP A 793 -24.14 -22.15 -2.24
CA ASP A 793 -23.65 -21.51 -3.46
C ASP A 793 -22.62 -22.42 -4.14
N VAL A 794 -22.70 -22.55 -5.46
CA VAL A 794 -21.72 -23.29 -6.26
C VAL A 794 -21.18 -22.36 -7.34
N VAL A 795 -19.97 -21.84 -7.17
CA VAL A 795 -19.41 -20.77 -8.02
C VAL A 795 -17.96 -21.04 -8.41
N PRO A 796 -17.49 -20.61 -9.60
CA PRO A 796 -16.08 -20.79 -9.99
C PRO A 796 -15.15 -19.97 -9.10
N LEU A 797 -14.14 -20.61 -8.51
CA LEU A 797 -13.20 -20.03 -7.53
C LEU A 797 -12.58 -18.69 -7.99
N GLU A 798 -12.16 -18.62 -9.26
CA GLU A 798 -11.53 -17.43 -9.82
C GLU A 798 -12.52 -16.39 -10.38
N SER A 799 -13.83 -16.62 -10.31
CA SER A 799 -14.82 -15.62 -10.72
C SER A 799 -14.84 -14.46 -9.70
N PRO A 800 -15.29 -13.24 -10.08
CA PRO A 800 -15.39 -12.14 -9.11
C PRO A 800 -16.34 -12.46 -7.95
N GLU A 801 -17.37 -13.28 -8.20
CA GLU A 801 -18.29 -13.81 -7.19
C GLU A 801 -17.60 -14.84 -6.28
N GLY A 802 -16.85 -15.79 -6.84
CA GLY A 802 -16.04 -16.75 -6.08
C GLY A 802 -14.99 -16.07 -5.20
N GLN A 803 -14.33 -15.02 -5.71
CA GLN A 803 -13.44 -14.16 -4.94
C GLN A 803 -14.20 -13.45 -3.81
N HIS A 804 -15.37 -12.86 -4.09
CA HIS A 804 -16.18 -12.16 -3.10
C HIS A 804 -16.72 -13.09 -2.00
N LEU A 805 -17.15 -14.32 -2.32
CA LEU A 805 -17.62 -15.28 -1.32
C LEU A 805 -16.45 -15.88 -0.51
N LEU A 806 -15.31 -16.19 -1.15
CA LEU A 806 -14.10 -16.64 -0.47
C LEU A 806 -13.60 -15.61 0.55
N MET A 807 -13.48 -14.34 0.16
CA MET A 807 -13.00 -13.26 1.03
C MET A 807 -13.97 -12.89 2.16
N ARG A 808 -15.10 -13.59 2.32
CA ARG A 808 -16.09 -13.39 3.38
C ARG A 808 -16.30 -14.60 4.27
N SER A 809 -15.83 -15.77 3.84
CA SER A 809 -16.03 -17.04 4.51
C SER A 809 -15.22 -17.09 5.81
N GLY A 810 -15.86 -17.09 6.97
CA GLY A 810 -15.20 -17.18 8.28
C GLY A 810 -14.53 -18.53 8.54
N VAL A 811 -14.87 -19.56 7.76
CA VAL A 811 -14.25 -20.90 7.76
C VAL A 811 -13.86 -21.28 6.32
N ILE A 812 -12.67 -21.84 6.13
CA ILE A 812 -12.19 -22.35 4.84
C ILE A 812 -11.61 -23.76 5.06
N LEU A 813 -12.19 -24.78 4.44
CA LEU A 813 -11.74 -26.17 4.57
C LEU A 813 -10.82 -26.52 3.40
N VAL A 814 -9.58 -26.96 3.65
CA VAL A 814 -8.58 -27.24 2.60
C VAL A 814 -8.03 -28.67 2.66
N LYS A 815 -7.78 -29.25 1.48
CA LYS A 815 -7.39 -30.66 1.27
C LYS A 815 -5.88 -30.88 1.10
N HIS A 816 -5.17 -29.85 0.64
CA HIS A 816 -3.74 -29.90 0.35
C HIS A 816 -3.01 -28.70 0.96
N SER A 817 -3.25 -27.49 0.46
CA SER A 817 -2.55 -26.28 0.92
C SER A 817 -3.35 -25.01 0.62
N VAL A 818 -3.15 -23.92 1.37
CA VAL A 818 -3.80 -22.62 1.09
C VAL A 818 -3.48 -22.17 -0.34
N ALA A 819 -2.21 -22.19 -0.73
CA ALA A 819 -1.75 -21.73 -2.04
C ALA A 819 -2.31 -22.59 -3.20
N ARG A 820 -2.68 -23.84 -2.96
CA ARG A 820 -3.27 -24.75 -3.96
C ARG A 820 -4.79 -24.71 -3.99
N ASN A 821 -5.45 -24.86 -2.83
CA ASN A 821 -6.91 -24.94 -2.75
C ASN A 821 -7.58 -23.58 -2.97
N ALA A 822 -7.10 -22.51 -2.33
CA ALA A 822 -7.75 -21.19 -2.36
C ALA A 822 -7.32 -20.31 -3.54
N VAL A 823 -6.11 -20.52 -4.10
CA VAL A 823 -5.47 -19.74 -5.21
C VAL A 823 -5.20 -18.27 -4.88
N HIS A 824 -6.06 -17.62 -4.09
CA HIS A 824 -5.95 -16.23 -3.67
C HIS A 824 -5.38 -16.09 -2.24
N PRO A 825 -4.64 -15.01 -1.93
CA PRO A 825 -3.95 -14.83 -0.65
C PRO A 825 -4.90 -14.39 0.48
N VAL A 826 -5.68 -15.33 1.00
CA VAL A 826 -6.56 -15.18 2.17
C VAL A 826 -5.79 -14.98 3.48
N SER A 827 -6.27 -14.13 4.38
CA SER A 827 -5.60 -13.85 5.66
C SER A 827 -5.92 -14.87 6.76
N ALA A 828 -4.91 -15.62 7.22
CA ALA A 828 -5.03 -16.53 8.37
C ALA A 828 -5.39 -15.84 9.71
N GLU A 829 -5.35 -14.51 9.79
CA GLU A 829 -5.83 -13.72 10.94
C GLU A 829 -7.33 -13.42 10.88
N LEU A 830 -7.98 -13.72 9.75
CA LEU A 830 -9.40 -13.44 9.47
C LEU A 830 -10.25 -14.70 9.26
N HIS A 831 -9.64 -15.76 8.74
CA HIS A 831 -10.33 -17.00 8.38
C HIS A 831 -9.88 -18.16 9.27
N ASN A 832 -10.83 -18.98 9.73
CA ASN A 832 -10.51 -20.29 10.32
C ASN A 832 -10.18 -21.27 9.19
N ILE A 833 -8.92 -21.30 8.76
CA ILE A 833 -8.45 -22.23 7.74
C ILE A 833 -8.22 -23.60 8.40
N ILE A 834 -9.05 -24.58 8.06
CA ILE A 834 -9.02 -25.95 8.60
C ILE A 834 -8.41 -26.88 7.56
N GLN A 835 -7.28 -27.51 7.88
CA GLN A 835 -6.68 -28.53 7.03
C GLN A 835 -7.39 -29.87 7.28
N VAL A 836 -8.25 -30.29 6.34
CA VAL A 836 -8.90 -31.60 6.38
C VAL A 836 -8.08 -32.70 5.72
N TRP A 837 -7.02 -32.34 4.98
CA TRP A 837 -6.07 -33.27 4.34
C TRP A 837 -6.77 -34.37 3.50
N HIS A 838 -6.11 -35.51 3.26
CA HIS A 838 -6.61 -36.57 2.37
C HIS A 838 -6.12 -38.00 2.72
N GLY A 839 -5.94 -38.29 4.02
CA GLY A 839 -5.64 -39.62 4.54
C GLY A 839 -4.51 -39.65 5.58
N VAL A 840 -4.48 -40.70 6.41
CA VAL A 840 -3.36 -40.96 7.34
C VAL A 840 -2.06 -41.09 6.52
N PRO A 841 -1.02 -40.26 6.76
CA PRO A 841 0.21 -40.32 5.99
C PRO A 841 1.08 -41.49 6.44
N PHE A 842 1.20 -42.53 5.59
CA PHE A 842 2.24 -43.56 5.77
C PHE A 842 3.66 -43.00 5.52
N LYS A 843 3.75 -42.05 4.57
CA LYS A 843 4.98 -41.45 4.03
C LYS A 843 5.25 -40.12 4.75
N ARG A 844 6.51 -39.72 4.92
CA ARG A 844 6.83 -38.39 5.49
C ARG A 844 6.46 -37.26 4.53
N ILE A 845 5.63 -36.33 5.01
CA ILE A 845 5.03 -35.24 4.22
C ILE A 845 5.34 -33.86 4.83
N ALA A 846 5.17 -32.82 4.01
CA ALA A 846 5.33 -31.42 4.39
C ALA A 846 6.64 -31.17 5.18
N TYR A 847 6.59 -30.64 6.40
CA TYR A 847 7.80 -30.22 7.14
C TYR A 847 8.74 -31.40 7.50
N ALA A 848 8.20 -32.61 7.63
CA ALA A 848 8.98 -33.81 7.93
C ALA A 848 9.55 -34.53 6.70
N SER A 849 9.22 -34.08 5.49
CA SER A 849 9.63 -34.73 4.24
C SER A 849 11.07 -34.39 3.85
N GLU A 850 11.81 -35.39 3.38
CA GLU A 850 13.17 -35.22 2.84
C GLU A 850 13.18 -34.21 1.66
N ASP A 851 12.18 -34.27 0.79
CA ASP A 851 12.02 -33.41 -0.40
C ASP A 851 12.04 -31.90 -0.08
N PHE A 852 11.60 -31.51 1.12
CA PHE A 852 11.44 -30.11 1.52
C PHE A 852 12.53 -29.59 2.47
N LYS A 853 13.58 -30.37 2.78
CA LYS A 853 14.68 -29.97 3.68
C LYS A 853 15.37 -28.66 3.31
N HIS A 854 15.39 -28.30 2.03
CA HIS A 854 16.00 -27.05 1.55
C HIS A 854 15.08 -25.82 1.66
N MET A 855 13.83 -25.97 2.11
CA MET A 855 12.84 -24.88 2.18
C MET A 855 11.93 -24.94 3.42
N LEU A 856 12.42 -25.53 4.52
CA LEU A 856 11.67 -25.70 5.78
C LEU A 856 11.03 -24.40 6.30
N ASP A 857 11.72 -23.25 6.23
CA ASP A 857 11.16 -21.94 6.61
C ASP A 857 9.94 -21.52 5.78
N ALA A 858 9.89 -21.92 4.51
CA ALA A 858 8.78 -21.64 3.61
C ALA A 858 7.60 -22.58 3.92
N VAL A 859 7.87 -23.86 4.14
CA VAL A 859 6.86 -24.86 4.52
C VAL A 859 6.23 -24.50 5.86
N ALA A 860 7.04 -24.23 6.90
CA ALA A 860 6.55 -23.85 8.22
C ALA A 860 5.70 -22.57 8.19
N ALA A 861 6.06 -21.59 7.36
CA ALA A 861 5.23 -20.40 7.16
C ALA A 861 3.88 -20.75 6.49
N GLU A 862 3.85 -21.65 5.50
CA GLU A 862 2.58 -22.12 4.92
C GLU A 862 1.74 -22.89 5.95
N GLN A 863 2.35 -23.77 6.77
CA GLN A 863 1.63 -24.52 7.81
C GLN A 863 1.10 -23.61 8.93
N SER A 864 1.81 -22.52 9.26
CA SER A 864 1.41 -21.57 10.31
C SER A 864 0.11 -20.81 10.03
N GLN A 865 -0.45 -20.96 8.82
CA GLN A 865 -1.75 -20.38 8.44
C GLN A 865 -2.95 -21.21 8.90
N TYR A 866 -2.76 -22.47 9.30
CA TYR A 866 -3.87 -23.34 9.68
C TYR A 866 -4.29 -23.12 11.13
N ARG A 867 -5.61 -22.98 11.35
CA ARG A 867 -6.19 -22.90 12.70
C ARG A 867 -6.15 -24.26 13.40
N ALA A 868 -6.28 -25.33 12.61
CA ALA A 868 -6.18 -26.73 13.01
C ALA A 868 -5.94 -27.67 11.81
N VAL A 869 -5.53 -28.91 12.10
CA VAL A 869 -5.46 -30.03 11.15
C VAL A 869 -6.10 -31.27 11.78
N ILE A 870 -6.79 -32.10 11.01
CA ILE A 870 -7.44 -33.33 11.53
C ILE A 870 -6.50 -34.55 11.55
N ALA A 871 -6.80 -35.53 12.40
CA ALA A 871 -6.12 -36.82 12.50
C ALA A 871 -7.09 -37.97 12.84
N SER A 872 -6.79 -39.19 12.42
CA SER A 872 -7.64 -40.38 12.62
C SER A 872 -7.47 -41.04 13.99
N SER A 873 -6.30 -40.91 14.59
CA SER A 873 -5.94 -41.47 15.90
C SER A 873 -4.89 -40.63 16.63
N ARG A 874 -4.62 -40.97 17.88
CA ARG A 874 -3.53 -40.42 18.69
C ARG A 874 -2.13 -40.78 18.15
N ILE A 875 -1.98 -41.87 17.40
CA ILE A 875 -0.70 -42.19 16.75
C ILE A 875 -0.52 -41.31 15.51
N ASP A 876 -1.57 -41.21 14.69
CA ASP A 876 -1.62 -40.29 13.55
C ASP A 876 -1.42 -38.83 13.97
N SER A 877 -1.93 -38.40 15.13
CA SER A 877 -1.77 -37.01 15.59
C SER A 877 -0.31 -36.60 15.82
N PHE A 878 0.59 -37.54 16.14
CA PHE A 878 2.03 -37.27 16.22
C PHE A 878 2.67 -37.11 14.84
N ALA A 879 2.30 -37.96 13.86
CA ALA A 879 2.75 -37.84 12.48
C ALA A 879 2.24 -36.54 11.83
N MET A 880 1.00 -36.15 12.11
CA MET A 880 0.42 -34.89 11.64
C MET A 880 1.07 -33.69 12.34
N ALA A 881 1.35 -33.72 13.64
CA ALA A 881 2.08 -32.65 14.33
C ALA A 881 3.51 -32.45 13.76
N ALA A 882 4.23 -33.53 13.44
CA ALA A 882 5.54 -33.46 12.81
C ALA A 882 5.47 -32.93 11.37
N SER A 883 4.45 -33.32 10.61
CA SER A 883 4.21 -32.88 9.24
C SER A 883 3.83 -31.40 9.14
N PHE A 884 2.98 -30.93 10.06
CA PHE A 884 2.35 -29.61 10.04
C PHE A 884 2.99 -28.61 11.02
N PHE A 885 4.25 -28.81 11.42
CA PHE A 885 5.01 -27.82 12.20
C PHE A 885 4.93 -26.42 11.55
N PRO A 886 4.60 -25.34 12.28
CA PRO A 886 4.67 -25.20 13.74
C PRO A 886 3.36 -25.47 14.51
N LEU A 887 2.36 -26.15 13.94
CA LEU A 887 1.14 -26.50 14.69
C LEU A 887 1.48 -27.39 15.91
N THR A 888 0.87 -27.08 17.06
CA THR A 888 0.97 -27.88 18.27
C THR A 888 -0.05 -29.02 18.29
N HIS A 889 0.18 -30.03 19.14
CA HIS A 889 -0.79 -31.12 19.37
C HIS A 889 -2.20 -30.59 19.76
N GLY A 890 -2.34 -29.42 20.38
CA GLY A 890 -3.65 -28.82 20.68
C GLY A 890 -4.45 -28.39 19.44
N GLN A 891 -3.79 -28.25 18.29
CA GLN A 891 -4.38 -27.93 16.99
C GLN A 891 -4.50 -29.16 16.07
N VAL A 892 -4.03 -30.34 16.52
CA VAL A 892 -4.26 -31.59 15.81
C VAL A 892 -5.50 -32.24 16.40
N TRP A 893 -6.58 -32.28 15.64
CA TRP A 893 -7.89 -32.74 16.10
C TRP A 893 -8.08 -34.23 15.78
N THR A 894 -8.03 -35.08 16.80
CA THR A 894 -8.24 -36.53 16.69
C THR A 894 -9.73 -36.86 16.55
N THR A 895 -10.31 -36.52 15.40
CA THR A 895 -11.76 -36.64 15.09
C THR A 895 -12.14 -37.93 14.38
N GLY A 896 -11.16 -38.71 13.89
CA GLY A 896 -11.41 -39.56 12.73
C GLY A 896 -11.26 -38.74 11.45
N LEU A 897 -11.34 -39.40 10.29
CA LEU A 897 -11.32 -38.72 8.99
C LEU A 897 -12.76 -38.70 8.42
N PRO A 898 -13.37 -37.53 8.18
CA PRO A 898 -14.73 -37.39 7.65
C PRO A 898 -15.09 -38.33 6.48
N ARG A 899 -14.18 -38.59 5.54
CA ARG A 899 -14.45 -39.52 4.42
C ARG A 899 -14.72 -40.96 4.85
N ASN A 900 -14.24 -41.36 6.03
CA ASN A 900 -14.38 -42.73 6.52
C ASN A 900 -15.81 -42.99 7.00
N ASP A 901 -16.59 -41.94 7.28
CA ASP A 901 -18.02 -42.04 7.54
C ASP A 901 -18.74 -42.64 6.31
N PHE A 902 -18.37 -42.24 5.08
CA PHE A 902 -18.88 -42.85 3.85
C PHE A 902 -18.55 -44.34 3.72
N VAL A 903 -17.50 -44.85 4.38
CA VAL A 903 -17.17 -46.29 4.40
C VAL A 903 -18.04 -47.05 5.42
N LEU A 904 -18.43 -46.38 6.52
CA LEU A 904 -19.02 -46.99 7.71
C LEU A 904 -20.55 -46.81 7.86
N GLN A 905 -21.12 -45.71 7.37
CA GLN A 905 -22.55 -45.37 7.50
C GLN A 905 -23.48 -46.32 6.73
N ASP A 906 -24.79 -46.29 6.99
CA ASP A 906 -25.74 -47.09 6.21
C ASP A 906 -25.76 -46.63 4.75
N GLU A 907 -26.03 -47.56 3.83
CA GLU A 907 -26.05 -47.26 2.41
C GLU A 907 -27.22 -46.34 2.02
N GLN A 908 -28.30 -46.34 2.82
CA GLN A 908 -29.45 -45.44 2.68
C GLN A 908 -29.13 -44.00 3.11
N GLU A 909 -28.04 -43.79 3.84
CA GLU A 909 -27.59 -42.46 4.32
C GLU A 909 -26.56 -41.83 3.37
N LEU A 910 -26.07 -42.58 2.37
CA LEU A 910 -25.20 -42.04 1.32
C LEU A 910 -25.97 -41.04 0.44
N ALA A 911 -25.33 -39.92 0.11
CA ALA A 911 -25.85 -38.94 -0.83
C ALA A 911 -26.25 -39.58 -2.19
N PRO A 912 -27.23 -39.04 -2.94
CA PRO A 912 -27.75 -39.70 -4.14
C PRO A 912 -26.70 -39.97 -5.23
N ASP A 913 -25.70 -39.11 -5.36
CA ASP A 913 -24.54 -39.28 -6.25
C ASP A 913 -23.63 -40.44 -5.80
N LEU A 914 -23.30 -40.48 -4.50
CA LEU A 914 -22.52 -41.57 -3.89
C LEU A 914 -23.23 -42.92 -4.04
N SER A 915 -24.52 -42.96 -3.73
CA SER A 915 -25.33 -44.18 -3.85
C SER A 915 -25.42 -44.65 -5.31
N ALA A 916 -25.63 -43.74 -6.27
CA ALA A 916 -25.64 -44.07 -7.70
C ALA A 916 -24.27 -44.58 -8.21
N GLU A 917 -23.16 -44.02 -7.72
CA GLU A 917 -21.81 -44.48 -8.04
C GLU A 917 -21.57 -45.92 -7.54
N LEU A 918 -21.97 -46.24 -6.31
CA LEU A 918 -21.86 -47.58 -5.73
C LEU A 918 -22.77 -48.60 -6.43
N HIS A 919 -24.00 -48.23 -6.77
CA HIS A 919 -24.93 -49.07 -7.54
C HIS A 919 -24.38 -49.39 -8.94
N ARG A 920 -23.82 -48.39 -9.63
CA ARG A 920 -23.16 -48.59 -10.93
C ARG A 920 -21.96 -49.52 -10.83
N LEU A 921 -21.13 -49.41 -9.79
CA LEU A 921 -20.01 -50.32 -9.56
C LEU A 921 -20.50 -51.77 -9.44
N ARG A 922 -21.46 -52.03 -8.54
CA ARG A 922 -22.03 -53.38 -8.35
C ARG A 922 -22.67 -53.97 -9.61
N ALA A 923 -23.28 -53.13 -10.45
CA ALA A 923 -23.80 -53.56 -11.75
C ALA A 923 -22.70 -54.04 -12.71
N LEU A 924 -21.50 -53.44 -12.68
CA LEU A 924 -20.33 -53.91 -13.44
C LEU A 924 -19.71 -55.18 -12.84
N LEU A 925 -19.74 -55.34 -11.51
CA LEU A 925 -19.31 -56.58 -10.85
C LEU A 925 -20.20 -57.76 -11.26
N ALA A 926 -21.51 -57.53 -11.42
CA ALA A 926 -22.50 -58.53 -11.85
C ALA A 926 -22.53 -59.80 -10.96
N GLY A 927 -22.28 -59.62 -9.65
CA GLY A 927 -22.23 -60.72 -8.66
C GLY A 927 -20.87 -61.41 -8.53
N ARG A 928 -19.83 -60.96 -9.23
CA ARG A 928 -18.43 -61.35 -8.99
C ARG A 928 -17.85 -60.60 -7.80
N ARG A 929 -16.89 -61.22 -7.11
CA ARG A 929 -16.07 -60.58 -6.07
C ARG A 929 -15.17 -59.50 -6.68
N LEU A 930 -15.01 -58.36 -6.01
CA LEU A 930 -14.09 -57.31 -6.48
C LEU A 930 -12.73 -57.41 -5.78
N VAL A 931 -11.69 -57.70 -6.57
CA VAL A 931 -10.29 -57.57 -6.15
C VAL A 931 -9.81 -56.19 -6.57
N LEU A 932 -9.65 -55.28 -5.62
CA LEU A 932 -9.26 -53.89 -5.86
C LEU A 932 -7.73 -53.75 -5.80
N PHE A 933 -7.08 -53.37 -6.90
CA PHE A 933 -5.64 -53.16 -6.97
C PHE A 933 -5.30 -51.66 -6.99
N MET A 934 -4.57 -51.22 -5.96
CA MET A 934 -4.24 -49.80 -5.70
C MET A 934 -2.73 -49.59 -5.49
N PRO A 935 -1.88 -49.74 -6.52
CA PRO A 935 -0.44 -49.48 -6.41
C PRO A 935 -0.15 -47.97 -6.24
N THR A 936 0.86 -47.61 -5.47
CA THR A 936 1.33 -46.21 -5.39
C THR A 936 2.21 -45.81 -6.58
N PHE A 937 2.32 -44.50 -6.80
CA PHE A 937 3.15 -43.91 -7.85
C PHE A 937 4.65 -44.08 -7.59
N ARG A 938 5.38 -44.56 -8.59
CA ARG A 938 6.85 -44.50 -8.69
C ARG A 938 7.26 -43.41 -9.71
N ASN A 939 8.42 -42.78 -9.49
CA ASN A 939 8.86 -41.56 -10.20
C ASN A 939 9.27 -41.81 -11.67
N ALA A 940 8.28 -42.03 -12.55
CA ALA A 940 8.35 -42.01 -14.02
C ALA A 940 9.37 -42.93 -14.73
N GLN A 941 10.23 -43.65 -14.02
CA GLN A 941 11.10 -44.67 -14.59
C GLN A 941 10.29 -45.95 -14.85
N ALA A 942 10.20 -46.38 -16.11
CA ALA A 942 9.47 -47.59 -16.51
C ALA A 942 10.10 -48.90 -16.00
N GLU A 943 11.20 -48.82 -15.26
CA GLU A 943 11.90 -49.93 -14.58
C GLU A 943 11.60 -49.98 -13.07
N ALA A 944 10.94 -48.96 -12.52
CA ALA A 944 10.54 -48.89 -11.10
C ALA A 944 9.12 -49.43 -10.81
N TYR A 945 8.44 -49.97 -11.82
CA TYR A 945 7.15 -50.66 -11.68
C TYR A 945 7.36 -52.17 -11.87
N TYR A 946 6.66 -53.01 -11.09
CA TYR A 946 6.71 -54.45 -11.29
C TYR A 946 6.32 -54.82 -12.72
N ARG A 947 7.03 -55.79 -13.30
CA ARG A 947 6.78 -56.30 -14.65
C ARG A 947 6.31 -57.73 -14.53
N PHE A 948 5.03 -57.96 -14.82
CA PHE A 948 4.45 -59.30 -14.77
C PHE A 948 4.92 -60.15 -15.96
N GLU A 949 5.46 -61.32 -15.66
CA GLU A 949 5.80 -62.30 -16.69
C GLU A 949 4.53 -62.96 -17.27
N PRO A 950 4.52 -63.43 -18.52
CA PRO A 950 3.32 -64.01 -19.14
C PRO A 950 2.69 -65.15 -18.34
N SER A 951 3.52 -65.99 -17.70
CA SER A 951 3.06 -67.09 -16.82
C SER A 951 2.42 -66.62 -15.51
N GLU A 952 2.75 -65.42 -15.04
CA GLU A 952 2.16 -64.80 -13.86
C GLU A 952 0.76 -64.26 -14.19
N LEU A 953 0.61 -63.65 -15.37
CA LEU A 953 -0.70 -63.23 -15.90
C LEU A 953 -1.60 -64.44 -16.20
N GLU A 954 -1.06 -65.53 -16.78
CA GLU A 954 -1.79 -66.79 -16.98
C GLU A 954 -2.18 -67.49 -15.67
N TRP A 955 -1.46 -67.27 -14.57
CA TRP A 955 -1.88 -67.73 -13.25
C TRP A 955 -2.97 -66.83 -12.65
N LEU A 956 -2.74 -65.51 -12.65
CA LEU A 956 -3.66 -64.54 -12.06
C LEU A 956 -5.03 -64.55 -12.76
N GLY A 957 -5.06 -64.71 -14.08
CA GLY A 957 -6.31 -64.88 -14.85
C GLY A 957 -7.11 -66.10 -14.41
N ARG A 958 -6.46 -67.27 -14.27
CA ARG A 958 -7.12 -68.49 -13.79
C ARG A 958 -7.58 -68.37 -12.34
N TRP A 959 -6.76 -67.82 -11.46
CA TRP A 959 -7.14 -67.60 -10.06
C TRP A 959 -8.35 -66.65 -9.94
N LEU A 960 -8.42 -65.61 -10.77
CA LEU A 960 -9.60 -64.72 -10.85
C LEU A 960 -10.85 -65.46 -11.35
N GLU A 961 -10.74 -66.31 -12.36
CA GLU A 961 -11.87 -67.11 -12.88
C GLU A 961 -12.35 -68.16 -11.85
N GLU A 962 -11.41 -68.93 -11.27
CA GLU A 962 -11.67 -69.98 -10.27
C GLU A 962 -12.34 -69.41 -9.00
N ASN A 963 -11.99 -68.18 -8.60
CA ASN A 963 -12.59 -67.49 -7.45
C ASN A 963 -13.81 -66.60 -7.78
N ASN A 964 -14.33 -66.64 -9.02
CA ASN A 964 -15.43 -65.78 -9.49
C ASN A 964 -15.19 -64.27 -9.19
N CYS A 965 -13.98 -63.81 -9.49
CA CYS A 965 -13.49 -62.46 -9.21
C CYS A 965 -13.43 -61.56 -10.46
N VAL A 966 -13.26 -60.26 -10.24
CA VAL A 966 -12.91 -59.27 -11.25
C VAL A 966 -11.87 -58.30 -10.67
N LEU A 967 -10.88 -57.92 -11.46
CA LEU A 967 -9.78 -57.06 -11.02
C LEU A 967 -10.13 -55.59 -11.27
N GLY A 968 -10.28 -54.78 -10.22
CA GLY A 968 -10.52 -53.35 -10.32
C GLY A 968 -9.24 -52.56 -10.17
N LEU A 969 -8.80 -51.84 -11.20
CA LEU A 969 -7.54 -51.11 -11.18
C LEU A 969 -7.75 -49.62 -10.83
N ARG A 970 -7.08 -49.16 -9.77
CA ARG A 970 -7.02 -47.75 -9.37
C ARG A 970 -5.56 -47.28 -9.34
N GLU A 971 -5.03 -46.93 -10.50
CA GLU A 971 -3.72 -46.28 -10.61
C GLU A 971 -3.73 -44.89 -9.94
N HIS A 972 -2.58 -44.47 -9.43
CA HIS A 972 -2.43 -43.17 -8.79
C HIS A 972 -2.48 -42.04 -9.83
N MET A 973 -3.17 -40.94 -9.52
CA MET A 973 -3.51 -39.86 -10.48
C MET A 973 -2.30 -39.06 -11.01
N ALA A 974 -1.09 -39.35 -10.52
CA ALA A 974 0.17 -38.82 -11.04
C ALA A 974 0.85 -39.76 -12.07
N ASP A 975 0.41 -41.01 -12.20
CA ASP A 975 0.86 -41.91 -13.27
C ASP A 975 0.09 -41.61 -14.56
N SER A 976 0.63 -40.69 -15.36
CA SER A 976 0.13 -40.40 -16.70
C SER A 976 0.47 -41.49 -17.74
N ALA A 977 1.29 -42.49 -17.38
CA ALA A 977 1.71 -43.56 -18.28
C ALA A 977 0.82 -44.81 -18.21
N ARG A 978 0.02 -44.96 -17.14
CA ARG A 978 -0.91 -46.09 -16.93
C ARG A 978 -0.23 -47.45 -17.13
N VAL A 979 0.87 -47.64 -16.38
CA VAL A 979 1.81 -48.73 -16.60
C VAL A 979 1.19 -50.10 -16.32
N TYR A 980 0.37 -50.22 -15.27
CA TYR A 980 -0.35 -51.44 -14.95
C TYR A 980 -1.60 -51.61 -15.80
N GLY A 981 -2.27 -50.52 -16.18
CA GLY A 981 -3.39 -50.54 -17.13
C GLY A 981 -3.00 -51.13 -18.48
N THR A 982 -1.74 -50.93 -18.89
CA THR A 982 -1.18 -51.54 -20.11
C THR A 982 -0.79 -53.01 -19.90
N GLN A 983 -0.14 -53.35 -18.80
CA GLN A 983 0.30 -54.73 -18.53
C GLN A 983 -0.86 -55.70 -18.29
N LEU A 984 -1.89 -55.27 -17.56
CA LEU A 984 -3.01 -56.13 -17.13
C LEU A 984 -4.13 -56.22 -18.18
N ALA A 985 -3.99 -55.59 -19.34
CA ALA A 985 -5.03 -55.49 -20.38
C ALA A 985 -5.53 -56.83 -20.97
N GLY A 986 -4.81 -57.94 -20.72
CA GLY A 986 -5.24 -59.29 -21.08
C GLY A 986 -6.17 -59.98 -20.07
N LEU A 987 -6.42 -59.36 -18.91
CA LEU A 987 -7.22 -59.89 -17.81
C LEU A 987 -8.62 -59.24 -17.76
N PRO A 988 -9.60 -59.81 -17.02
CA PRO A 988 -10.89 -59.18 -16.77
C PRO A 988 -10.73 -57.98 -15.81
N VAL A 989 -10.23 -56.86 -16.33
CA VAL A 989 -9.97 -55.61 -15.58
C VAL A 989 -11.11 -54.60 -15.74
N LEU A 990 -11.48 -53.95 -14.64
CA LEU A 990 -12.29 -52.73 -14.61
C LEU A 990 -11.39 -51.52 -14.39
N ASP A 991 -11.46 -50.52 -15.26
CA ASP A 991 -10.87 -49.20 -15.01
C ASP A 991 -11.69 -48.50 -13.92
N LEU A 992 -11.10 -48.38 -12.72
CA LEU A 992 -11.68 -47.68 -11.58
C LEU A 992 -11.02 -46.31 -11.33
N SER A 993 -10.36 -45.70 -12.32
CA SER A 993 -9.70 -44.40 -12.20
C SER A 993 -10.64 -43.25 -11.82
N ASP A 994 -10.07 -42.11 -11.41
CA ASP A 994 -10.80 -40.92 -10.93
C ASP A 994 -11.66 -40.23 -12.01
N ALA A 995 -11.43 -40.57 -13.28
CA ALA A 995 -12.26 -40.19 -14.43
C ALA A 995 -13.56 -41.01 -14.54
N HIS A 996 -13.66 -42.15 -13.86
CA HIS A 996 -14.82 -43.04 -13.90
C HIS A 996 -15.48 -43.24 -12.54
N PHE A 997 -14.71 -43.22 -11.45
CA PHE A 997 -15.19 -43.34 -10.07
C PHE A 997 -14.53 -42.25 -9.22
N VAL A 998 -15.31 -41.31 -8.69
CA VAL A 998 -14.77 -40.15 -7.98
C VAL A 998 -14.34 -40.53 -6.56
N HIS A 999 -14.99 -41.52 -5.94
CA HIS A 999 -14.94 -41.79 -4.51
C HIS A 999 -14.27 -43.14 -4.19
N PRO A 1000 -12.97 -43.17 -3.79
CA PRO A 1000 -12.31 -44.41 -3.37
C PRO A 1000 -13.01 -45.07 -2.17
N GLU A 1001 -13.72 -44.30 -1.35
CA GLU A 1001 -14.51 -44.77 -0.20
C GLU A 1001 -15.58 -45.80 -0.61
N LEU A 1002 -16.19 -45.61 -1.79
CA LEU A 1002 -17.18 -46.54 -2.35
C LEU A 1002 -16.52 -47.78 -2.96
N LEU A 1003 -15.30 -47.64 -3.49
CA LEU A 1003 -14.50 -48.79 -3.93
C LEU A 1003 -14.16 -49.67 -2.73
N TYR A 1004 -13.85 -49.10 -1.56
CA TYR A 1004 -13.60 -49.85 -0.33
C TYR A 1004 -14.84 -50.63 0.14
N ARG A 1005 -16.05 -50.03 0.14
CA ARG A 1005 -17.31 -50.75 0.45
C ARG A 1005 -17.52 -51.96 -0.46
N ALA A 1006 -17.27 -51.78 -1.76
CA ALA A 1006 -17.53 -52.79 -2.79
C ALA A 1006 -16.44 -53.87 -2.90
N ALA A 1007 -15.17 -53.57 -2.61
CA ALA A 1007 -14.06 -54.49 -2.77
C ALA A 1007 -14.03 -55.57 -1.70
N ASP A 1008 -13.88 -56.83 -2.10
CA ASP A 1008 -13.82 -58.01 -1.23
C ASP A 1008 -12.40 -58.40 -0.83
N LEU A 1009 -11.43 -57.88 -1.58
CA LEU A 1009 -9.99 -57.95 -1.30
C LEU A 1009 -9.33 -56.65 -1.79
N LEU A 1010 -8.47 -56.05 -0.97
CA LEU A 1010 -7.54 -55.00 -1.40
C LEU A 1010 -6.14 -55.58 -1.66
N ILE A 1011 -5.60 -55.35 -2.85
CA ILE A 1011 -4.18 -55.50 -3.15
C ILE A 1011 -3.58 -54.09 -3.28
N THR A 1012 -2.52 -53.78 -2.54
CA THR A 1012 -1.84 -52.48 -2.59
C THR A 1012 -0.38 -52.64 -2.19
N ASP A 1013 0.34 -51.56 -1.89
CA ASP A 1013 1.72 -51.59 -1.37
C ASP A 1013 1.79 -50.84 -0.03
N TYR A 1014 2.72 -49.89 0.12
CA TYR A 1014 2.86 -48.96 1.26
C TYR A 1014 1.95 -47.72 1.08
N SER A 1015 0.70 -47.97 0.68
CA SER A 1015 -0.30 -46.94 0.39
C SER A 1015 -1.12 -46.57 1.63
N SER A 1016 -1.47 -45.30 1.80
CA SER A 1016 -2.47 -44.91 2.82
C SER A 1016 -3.87 -45.49 2.55
N ALA A 1017 -4.11 -46.04 1.36
CA ALA A 1017 -5.37 -46.71 1.02
C ALA A 1017 -5.66 -47.96 1.86
N PHE A 1018 -4.64 -48.72 2.31
CA PHE A 1018 -4.91 -49.87 3.18
C PHE A 1018 -5.49 -49.44 4.52
N ILE A 1019 -5.10 -48.26 5.02
CA ILE A 1019 -5.44 -47.78 6.36
C ILE A 1019 -6.96 -47.58 6.46
N ASP A 1020 -7.56 -46.79 5.56
CA ASP A 1020 -9.02 -46.62 5.56
C ASP A 1020 -9.77 -47.92 5.22
N TYR A 1021 -9.18 -48.79 4.39
CA TYR A 1021 -9.77 -50.10 4.08
C TYR A 1021 -9.87 -51.03 5.32
N MET A 1022 -9.03 -50.84 6.35
CA MET A 1022 -9.12 -51.59 7.62
C MET A 1022 -10.50 -51.45 8.30
N LEU A 1023 -11.21 -50.35 8.03
CA LEU A 1023 -12.53 -50.11 8.60
C LEU A 1023 -13.58 -51.10 8.07
N THR A 1024 -13.39 -51.62 6.85
CA THR A 1024 -14.27 -52.64 6.26
C THR A 1024 -14.20 -54.01 6.97
N GLY A 1025 -13.10 -54.30 7.67
CA GLY A 1025 -12.83 -55.61 8.26
C GLY A 1025 -12.49 -56.72 7.25
N LYS A 1026 -12.35 -56.39 5.95
CA LYS A 1026 -12.08 -57.35 4.87
C LYS A 1026 -10.59 -57.63 4.66
N PRO A 1027 -10.21 -58.75 4.00
CA PRO A 1027 -8.81 -59.11 3.73
C PRO A 1027 -8.07 -58.07 2.86
N ALA A 1028 -6.78 -57.89 3.14
CA ALA A 1028 -5.87 -57.13 2.29
C ALA A 1028 -4.50 -57.80 2.18
N VAL A 1029 -3.82 -57.60 1.05
CA VAL A 1029 -2.46 -58.10 0.77
C VAL A 1029 -1.60 -56.93 0.28
N SER A 1030 -0.40 -56.80 0.83
CA SER A 1030 0.60 -55.85 0.33
C SER A 1030 1.49 -56.56 -0.68
N PHE A 1031 1.76 -55.93 -1.82
CA PHE A 1031 2.68 -56.36 -2.86
C PHE A 1031 3.79 -55.30 -2.98
N ALA A 1032 4.69 -55.32 -1.99
CA ALA A 1032 5.71 -54.30 -1.75
C ALA A 1032 7.09 -54.78 -2.24
N PHE A 1033 7.15 -55.17 -3.52
CA PHE A 1033 8.35 -55.71 -4.19
C PHE A 1033 9.56 -54.75 -4.18
N ASP A 1034 9.33 -53.46 -3.98
CA ASP A 1034 10.32 -52.38 -3.95
C ASP A 1034 10.52 -51.75 -2.56
N LEU A 1035 10.03 -52.39 -1.49
CA LEU A 1035 9.99 -51.82 -0.13
C LEU A 1035 11.34 -51.29 0.39
N GLU A 1036 12.42 -52.06 0.29
CA GLU A 1036 13.75 -51.65 0.80
C GLU A 1036 14.25 -50.36 0.12
N SER A 1037 14.19 -50.32 -1.21
CA SER A 1037 14.53 -49.14 -2.01
C SER A 1037 13.62 -47.96 -1.65
N TYR A 1038 12.32 -48.23 -1.51
CA TYR A 1038 11.31 -47.22 -1.25
C TYR A 1038 11.47 -46.55 0.13
N GLU A 1039 11.78 -47.32 1.18
CA GLU A 1039 12.03 -46.76 2.52
C GLU A 1039 13.28 -45.89 2.54
N ILE A 1040 14.34 -46.29 1.83
CA ILE A 1040 15.58 -45.50 1.68
C ILE A 1040 15.33 -44.20 0.91
N GLU A 1041 14.52 -44.22 -0.15
CA GLU A 1041 14.23 -43.02 -0.96
C GLU A 1041 13.37 -41.98 -0.26
N ARG A 1042 12.40 -42.37 0.59
CA ARG A 1042 11.38 -41.42 1.10
C ARG A 1042 11.12 -41.44 2.60
N GLY A 1043 11.37 -42.55 3.29
CA GLY A 1043 11.08 -42.73 4.71
C GLY A 1043 9.59 -42.82 5.07
N GLY A 1044 9.25 -43.83 5.87
CA GLY A 1044 7.94 -43.97 6.51
C GLY A 1044 7.80 -43.18 7.82
N TYR A 1045 6.56 -43.10 8.29
CA TYR A 1045 6.22 -42.87 9.70
C TYR A 1045 6.01 -44.18 10.47
N TYR A 1046 5.61 -45.26 9.78
CA TYR A 1046 5.25 -46.54 10.36
C TYR A 1046 6.06 -47.66 9.69
N ASP A 1047 6.41 -48.68 10.48
CA ASP A 1047 6.95 -49.95 10.01
C ASP A 1047 5.79 -50.76 9.39
N LEU A 1048 5.93 -51.17 8.13
CA LEU A 1048 4.85 -51.84 7.38
C LEU A 1048 4.48 -53.20 7.99
N ASP A 1049 5.46 -53.99 8.44
CA ASP A 1049 5.22 -55.30 9.05
C ASP A 1049 4.46 -55.17 10.39
N GLN A 1050 4.57 -54.01 11.07
CA GLN A 1050 3.81 -53.72 12.30
C GLN A 1050 2.37 -53.25 12.07
N VAL A 1051 2.06 -52.56 10.96
CA VAL A 1051 0.73 -51.92 10.76
C VAL A 1051 -0.14 -52.55 9.66
N PHE A 1052 0.42 -53.27 8.70
CA PHE A 1052 -0.35 -53.77 7.56
C PHE A 1052 -1.29 -54.93 7.98
N PRO A 1053 -2.59 -54.91 7.63
CA PRO A 1053 -3.61 -55.83 8.18
C PRO A 1053 -3.61 -57.26 7.60
N GLY A 1054 -2.54 -57.71 6.96
CA GLY A 1054 -2.49 -59.00 6.28
C GLY A 1054 -1.08 -59.38 5.79
N PRO A 1055 -0.94 -60.31 4.84
CA PRO A 1055 0.34 -60.69 4.25
C PRO A 1055 1.03 -59.53 3.53
N ILE A 1056 2.36 -59.49 3.61
CA ILE A 1056 3.24 -58.59 2.83
C ILE A 1056 4.12 -59.46 1.93
N ALA A 1057 3.83 -59.43 0.64
CA ALA A 1057 4.57 -60.11 -0.42
C ALA A 1057 5.64 -59.19 -1.02
N ARG A 1058 6.86 -59.69 -1.12
CA ARG A 1058 8.05 -59.04 -1.68
C ARG A 1058 8.37 -59.54 -3.10
N ASP A 1059 7.74 -60.63 -3.54
CA ASP A 1059 7.71 -61.08 -4.94
C ASP A 1059 6.36 -61.70 -5.34
N PHE A 1060 6.19 -62.08 -6.61
CA PHE A 1060 4.95 -62.68 -7.10
C PHE A 1060 4.68 -64.10 -6.57
N GLY A 1061 5.71 -64.83 -6.13
CA GLY A 1061 5.56 -66.12 -5.44
C GLY A 1061 4.91 -65.96 -4.07
N GLU A 1062 5.41 -65.02 -3.28
CA GLU A 1062 4.77 -64.64 -2.00
C GLU A 1062 3.36 -64.07 -2.22
N LEU A 1063 3.13 -63.31 -3.30
CA LEU A 1063 1.79 -62.83 -3.66
C LEU A 1063 0.84 -63.99 -3.99
N ARG A 1064 1.32 -65.01 -4.70
CA ARG A 1064 0.55 -66.22 -5.02
C ARG A 1064 0.09 -66.94 -3.74
N GLU A 1065 1.02 -67.18 -2.81
CA GLU A 1065 0.74 -67.84 -1.52
C GLU A 1065 -0.11 -66.98 -0.56
N ALA A 1066 -0.10 -65.66 -0.73
CA ALA A 1066 -1.03 -64.75 -0.07
C ALA A 1066 -2.46 -64.82 -0.65
N LEU A 1067 -2.61 -65.15 -1.93
CA LEU A 1067 -3.89 -65.16 -2.66
C LEU A 1067 -4.59 -66.53 -2.69
N GLU A 1068 -3.86 -67.64 -2.66
CA GLU A 1068 -4.41 -69.01 -2.88
C GLU A 1068 -5.66 -69.33 -2.03
N ASP A 1069 -5.64 -69.05 -0.71
CA ASP A 1069 -6.78 -69.27 0.21
C ASP A 1069 -7.41 -67.97 0.76
N VAL A 1070 -7.19 -66.81 0.12
CA VAL A 1070 -7.39 -65.49 0.75
C VAL A 1070 -8.82 -65.18 1.24
N PHE A 1071 -9.83 -65.83 0.66
CA PHE A 1071 -11.24 -65.63 1.03
C PHE A 1071 -11.73 -66.58 2.14
N ASP A 1072 -11.02 -67.69 2.39
CA ASP A 1072 -11.38 -68.73 3.37
C ASP A 1072 -10.44 -68.76 4.58
N ARG A 1073 -9.32 -68.02 4.52
CA ARG A 1073 -8.36 -67.81 5.61
C ARG A 1073 -8.98 -67.04 6.77
N GLU A 1074 -8.76 -67.51 8.01
CA GLU A 1074 -9.15 -66.75 9.22
C GLU A 1074 -8.49 -65.37 9.25
N ALA A 1075 -9.22 -64.35 9.70
CA ALA A 1075 -8.69 -62.99 9.79
C ALA A 1075 -7.49 -62.90 10.73
N ASP A 1076 -6.47 -62.11 10.36
CA ASP A 1076 -5.28 -61.87 11.17
C ASP A 1076 -5.69 -61.49 12.61
N PRO A 1077 -5.29 -62.26 13.65
CA PRO A 1077 -5.69 -61.98 15.04
C PRO A 1077 -5.17 -60.63 15.54
N THR A 1078 -4.21 -60.02 14.84
CA THR A 1078 -3.71 -58.66 15.10
C THR A 1078 -4.42 -57.58 14.28
N TYR A 1079 -5.29 -57.91 13.31
CA TYR A 1079 -6.03 -56.93 12.48
C TYR A 1079 -6.76 -55.88 13.33
N ALA A 1080 -7.49 -56.33 14.36
CA ALA A 1080 -8.23 -55.44 15.26
C ALA A 1080 -7.31 -54.54 16.10
N LEU A 1081 -6.10 -55.01 16.44
CA LEU A 1081 -5.07 -54.21 17.11
C LEU A 1081 -4.48 -53.18 16.15
N LYS A 1082 -4.05 -53.61 14.95
CA LYS A 1082 -3.51 -52.75 13.89
C LYS A 1082 -4.48 -51.64 13.50
N ARG A 1083 -5.77 -51.97 13.35
CA ARG A 1083 -6.84 -50.98 13.10
C ARG A 1083 -6.95 -49.96 14.23
N LYS A 1084 -6.87 -50.40 15.49
CA LYS A 1084 -6.89 -49.54 16.68
C LYS A 1084 -5.63 -48.67 16.84
N LEU A 1085 -4.50 -49.06 16.25
CA LEU A 1085 -3.30 -48.19 16.22
C LEU A 1085 -3.52 -46.97 15.32
N LEU A 1086 -4.26 -47.12 14.21
CA LEU A 1086 -4.40 -46.06 13.21
C LEU A 1086 -5.74 -45.32 13.26
N HIS A 1087 -6.80 -45.91 13.83
CA HIS A 1087 -8.10 -45.27 14.04
C HIS A 1087 -8.53 -45.38 15.52
N ASP A 1088 -8.76 -44.23 16.17
CA ASP A 1088 -9.35 -44.20 17.52
C ASP A 1088 -10.90 -44.33 17.47
N HIS A 1089 -11.51 -43.92 16.36
CA HIS A 1089 -12.96 -43.98 16.11
C HIS A 1089 -13.25 -44.98 14.98
N VAL A 1090 -14.33 -45.75 15.10
CA VAL A 1090 -14.75 -46.80 14.12
C VAL A 1090 -16.25 -46.75 13.86
N ASP A 1091 -16.80 -45.55 13.94
CA ASP A 1091 -18.18 -45.14 13.70
C ASP A 1091 -18.22 -44.08 12.59
N ALA A 1092 -19.40 -43.61 12.22
CA ALA A 1092 -19.60 -42.64 11.15
C ALA A 1092 -19.76 -41.18 11.63
N ASP A 1093 -19.33 -40.85 12.85
CA ASP A 1093 -19.48 -39.51 13.44
C ASP A 1093 -18.24 -38.59 13.22
N SER A 1094 -17.30 -38.94 12.33
CA SER A 1094 -16.05 -38.18 12.16
C SER A 1094 -16.32 -36.76 11.65
N SER A 1095 -17.26 -36.62 10.72
CA SER A 1095 -17.75 -35.34 10.19
C SER A 1095 -18.45 -34.52 11.28
N ALA A 1096 -19.31 -35.14 12.09
CA ALA A 1096 -19.99 -34.49 13.22
C ALA A 1096 -18.98 -33.90 14.21
N ARG A 1097 -17.94 -34.65 14.56
CA ARG A 1097 -16.84 -34.18 15.44
C ARG A 1097 -16.09 -33.00 14.82
N VAL A 1098 -15.78 -33.01 13.52
CA VAL A 1098 -15.13 -31.86 12.86
C VAL A 1098 -16.04 -30.63 12.91
N VAL A 1099 -17.34 -30.79 12.67
CA VAL A 1099 -18.33 -29.69 12.75
C VAL A 1099 -18.45 -29.13 14.17
N GLU A 1100 -18.46 -29.97 15.20
CA GLU A 1100 -18.43 -29.57 16.61
C GLU A 1100 -17.17 -28.75 16.91
N ARG A 1101 -15.99 -29.24 16.50
CA ARG A 1101 -14.71 -28.52 16.69
C ARG A 1101 -14.62 -27.19 15.95
N ILE A 1102 -15.34 -27.01 14.84
CA ILE A 1102 -15.47 -25.70 14.17
C ILE A 1102 -16.45 -24.79 14.92
N ARG A 1103 -17.57 -25.33 15.45
CA ARG A 1103 -18.52 -24.57 16.27
C ARG A 1103 -17.89 -24.09 17.60
N ASP A 1104 -17.00 -24.89 18.21
CA ASP A 1104 -16.17 -24.49 19.38
C ASP A 1104 -15.39 -23.18 19.11
N LEU A 1105 -14.81 -23.06 17.90
CA LEU A 1105 -14.03 -21.86 17.51
C LEU A 1105 -14.91 -20.61 17.42
N GLY A 1106 -16.18 -20.76 17.01
CA GLY A 1106 -17.14 -19.66 16.94
C GLY A 1106 -17.63 -19.18 18.31
N GLN A 1107 -17.63 -20.05 19.33
CA GLN A 1107 -18.01 -19.69 20.70
C GLN A 1107 -16.87 -19.03 21.49
N GLN A 1108 -15.62 -19.19 21.06
CA GLN A 1108 -14.48 -18.48 21.66
C GLN A 1108 -14.49 -17.01 21.25
N SER A 1109 -14.66 -16.12 22.24
CA SER A 1109 -14.85 -14.68 22.07
C SER A 1109 -13.58 -13.93 21.62
N GLY A 1110 -13.11 -14.25 20.41
CA GLY A 1110 -11.89 -13.69 19.84
C GLY A 1110 -11.14 -14.72 19.00
N LEU A 1111 -11.04 -14.48 17.70
CA LEU A 1111 -10.00 -15.11 16.88
C LEU A 1111 -8.65 -14.47 17.24
N GLY A 1112 -8.06 -14.93 18.34
CA GLY A 1112 -6.75 -14.50 18.79
C GLY A 1112 -5.66 -14.93 17.80
N THR A 1113 -4.70 -14.04 17.56
CA THR A 1113 -3.52 -14.33 16.73
C THR A 1113 -2.65 -15.37 17.42
N TRP A 1114 -2.79 -16.63 17.03
CA TRP A 1114 -1.98 -17.72 17.58
C TRP A 1114 -0.56 -17.68 17.00
N SER A 1115 0.34 -16.94 17.66
CA SER A 1115 1.77 -17.23 17.63
C SER A 1115 2.05 -18.42 18.54
N GLY A 1116 2.73 -19.44 18.02
CA GLY A 1116 2.85 -20.76 18.65
C GLY A 1116 3.73 -20.87 19.89
N GLU A 1117 3.46 -20.07 20.91
CA GLU A 1117 4.20 -20.08 22.17
C GLU A 1117 3.52 -20.97 23.22
N ARG A 1118 4.04 -22.19 23.32
CA ARG A 1118 4.21 -23.00 24.56
C ARG A 1118 3.04 -23.02 25.55
N VAL A 1119 2.19 -24.05 25.41
CA VAL A 1119 1.61 -24.72 26.58
C VAL A 1119 2.51 -25.90 26.95
N ALA A 1120 3.35 -25.71 27.98
CA ALA A 1120 4.10 -26.75 28.69
C ALA A 1120 4.48 -26.21 30.09
#